data_AF-A0A067NC00-F1
#
_entry.id   AF-A0A067NC00-F1
#
_cell.length_a   1.000
_cell.length_b   1.000
_cell.length_c   1.000
_cell.angle_alpha   90.00
_cell.angle_beta   90.00
_cell.angle_gamma   90.00
#
_symmetry.space_group_name_H-M   'P 1'
#
loop_
_entity.id
_entity.type
_entity.pdbx_description
1 polymer ?
#
loop_
_entity_poly.entity_id
_entity_poly.type
_entity_poly.pdbx_seq_one_letter_code
_entity_poly.pdbx_strand_id
1 'polypeptide(L)'
;MFVPDLLHEFELGVWKAVFTHCVRILHVIGGETVSILNERFRKVPTFGRTTIRRFHNNAAAMKKLAGRDFEDLLQCAIPVFKGLLPAPHDKILLDLLFILAEWHALAKLRMHTDETLENLTQSTKQLGQHLCKFRDQLCPGYSTKELPHKKDARVHRTAAKSNGAQRNPEASNPVPSSDTSPVPKLFNLVTYKLHALGDYVRNIILFGTTDSYSTQIGELAHRQVKRFYARTNKNKYTRQVAKLERRHRLMRAIRRRLNGDVAFTQTSNEHAQPLSINIPERLPPISPQAHHQISEERRTWKNIYKFISEHEGDPAVHNFVPRLKQHLLARLRGLDYDGDEQQFTSDELNKVIIINDRVFFHKILRINYMTYDGRRDQDSLNPRTHPDFITPSLTEPMDSNIHPDHDPYWYGRIIAIFHVEVIHREHNTVNVVNSSQRLKVLWVCWFGADSNYRSGWSRRRLHRIGFIPEDDERGWADAFGFLNPSEVIRGVHLIPAFHFGQTDELLPYDSVARHPQQESKDWIYHYVNMFVDRDMVMRYRGGGIGHRTQTKIDTLDPFDAGDELDEDPDEPMDVDDTSNNGTEDPNLFLDEDEADVLVNDDSEAEDADLTDEIDKSELDLDADHDDGDEEEVEDIIAEEGYADY
;
A
#
# COMPACT_ATOMS: atom_id res chain seq x y z
N MET A 1 -29.49 -8.51 -16.16
CA MET A 1 -29.31 -8.43 -14.69
C MET A 1 -28.70 -7.07 -14.43
N PHE A 2 -29.36 -6.22 -13.66
CA PHE A 2 -28.83 -4.90 -13.28
C PHE A 2 -28.30 -5.02 -11.85
N VAL A 3 -26.98 -5.10 -11.72
CA VAL A 3 -26.26 -5.15 -10.45
C VAL A 3 -25.25 -4.00 -10.44
N PRO A 4 -25.02 -3.36 -9.28
CA PRO A 4 -24.07 -2.27 -9.19
C PRO A 4 -22.66 -2.81 -9.39
N ASP A 5 -21.85 -2.05 -10.12
CA ASP A 5 -20.47 -2.41 -10.41
C ASP A 5 -19.51 -1.58 -9.54
N LEU A 6 -18.68 -2.26 -8.75
CA LEU A 6 -17.80 -1.61 -7.77
C LEU A 6 -16.84 -0.59 -8.41
N LEU A 7 -16.39 -0.89 -9.62
CA LEU A 7 -15.46 -0.06 -10.37
C LEU A 7 -16.13 1.24 -10.83
N HIS A 8 -17.32 1.19 -11.41
CA HIS A 8 -18.00 2.37 -11.94
C HIS A 8 -18.78 3.16 -10.87
N GLU A 9 -19.44 2.46 -9.95
CA GLU A 9 -20.30 3.09 -8.94
C GLU A 9 -19.49 3.64 -7.77
N PHE A 10 -18.50 2.89 -7.29
CA PHE A 10 -17.73 3.30 -6.13
C PHE A 10 -16.36 3.89 -6.51
N GLU A 11 -15.45 3.12 -7.11
CA GLU A 11 -14.05 3.54 -7.33
C GLU A 11 -13.98 4.78 -8.25
N LEU A 12 -14.64 4.72 -9.41
CA LEU A 12 -14.72 5.82 -10.38
C LEU A 12 -15.92 6.75 -10.17
N GLY A 13 -16.84 6.38 -9.27
CA GLY A 13 -18.04 7.15 -8.93
C GLY A 13 -17.87 7.90 -7.62
N VAL A 14 -18.37 7.32 -6.53
CA VAL A 14 -18.42 7.94 -5.20
C VAL A 14 -17.03 8.35 -4.71
N TRP A 15 -16.04 7.46 -4.74
CA TRP A 15 -14.69 7.76 -4.24
C TRP A 15 -14.02 8.85 -5.07
N LYS A 16 -14.02 8.73 -6.40
CA LYS A 16 -13.47 9.77 -7.29
C LYS A 16 -14.11 11.14 -7.03
N ALA A 17 -15.42 11.20 -6.79
CA ALA A 17 -16.12 12.44 -6.47
C ALA A 17 -15.64 13.04 -5.12
N VAL A 18 -15.54 12.21 -4.07
CA VAL A 18 -15.01 12.62 -2.76
C VAL A 18 -13.57 13.11 -2.89
N PHE A 19 -12.69 12.34 -3.51
CA PHE A 19 -11.28 12.70 -3.70
C PHE A 19 -11.13 13.99 -4.50
N THR A 20 -11.89 14.15 -5.58
CA THR A 20 -11.93 15.39 -6.37
C THR A 20 -12.32 16.59 -5.51
N HIS A 21 -13.34 16.43 -4.66
CA HIS A 21 -13.77 17.51 -3.77
C HIS A 21 -12.73 17.82 -2.69
N CYS A 22 -12.04 16.82 -2.14
CA CYS A 22 -10.91 17.02 -1.22
C CYS A 22 -9.80 17.83 -1.88
N VAL A 23 -9.42 17.51 -3.14
CA VAL A 23 -8.42 18.29 -3.88
C VAL A 23 -8.89 19.72 -4.12
N ARG A 24 -10.19 19.96 -4.39
CA ARG A 24 -10.74 21.32 -4.48
C ARG A 24 -10.60 22.09 -3.17
N ILE A 25 -10.85 21.45 -2.03
CA ILE A 25 -10.68 22.05 -0.70
C ILE A 25 -9.22 22.46 -0.48
N LEU A 26 -8.26 21.58 -0.81
CA LEU A 26 -6.83 21.92 -0.69
C LEU A 26 -6.44 23.12 -1.57
N HIS A 27 -6.99 23.23 -2.79
CA HIS A 27 -6.80 24.41 -3.62
C HIS A 27 -7.38 25.70 -3.00
N VAL A 28 -8.46 25.61 -2.21
CA VAL A 28 -9.03 26.76 -1.49
C VAL A 28 -8.17 27.16 -0.30
N ILE A 29 -7.64 26.18 0.44
CA ILE A 29 -6.69 26.42 1.54
C ILE A 29 -5.43 27.11 0.98
N GLY A 30 -4.99 26.68 -0.21
CA GLY A 30 -3.86 27.30 -0.90
C GLY A 30 -2.51 26.87 -0.33
N GLY A 31 -1.51 27.74 -0.49
CA GLY A 31 -0.12 27.44 -0.13
C GLY A 31 0.42 26.23 -0.86
N GLU A 32 1.15 25.37 -0.14
CA GLU A 32 1.77 24.16 -0.68
C GLU A 32 0.94 22.90 -0.48
N THR A 33 -0.28 22.98 0.06
CA THR A 33 -1.09 21.81 0.47
C THR A 33 -1.29 20.76 -0.63
N VAL A 34 -1.54 21.18 -1.87
CA VAL A 34 -1.65 20.28 -3.03
C VAL A 34 -0.28 19.68 -3.42
N SER A 35 0.80 20.44 -3.27
CA SER A 35 2.17 19.95 -3.49
C SER A 35 2.52 18.88 -2.47
N ILE A 36 2.27 19.16 -1.18
CA ILE A 36 2.46 18.25 -0.05
C ILE A 36 1.64 16.97 -0.25
N LEU A 37 0.37 17.07 -0.68
CA LEU A 37 -0.45 15.89 -0.99
C LEU A 37 0.24 14.99 -2.03
N ASN A 38 0.70 15.58 -3.14
CA ASN A 38 1.38 14.82 -4.19
C ASN A 38 2.70 14.24 -3.71
N GLU A 39 3.49 15.00 -2.95
CA GLU A 39 4.75 14.53 -2.37
C GLU A 39 4.54 13.34 -1.44
N ARG A 40 3.56 13.43 -0.53
CA ARG A 40 3.21 12.35 0.39
C ARG A 40 2.78 11.10 -0.35
N PHE A 41 1.94 11.19 -1.38
CA PHE A 41 1.62 10.03 -2.23
C PHE A 41 2.86 9.40 -2.86
N ARG A 42 3.79 10.20 -3.41
CA ARG A 42 5.04 9.67 -4.01
C ARG A 42 5.96 9.00 -2.98
N LYS A 43 5.87 9.40 -1.71
CA LYS A 43 6.61 8.81 -0.58
C LYS A 43 5.92 7.58 0.03
N VAL A 44 4.71 7.22 -0.39
CA VAL A 44 4.06 5.96 0.03
C VAL A 44 4.84 4.78 -0.56
N PRO A 45 5.27 3.81 0.27
CA PRO A 45 5.99 2.65 -0.23
C PRO A 45 5.08 1.73 -1.04
N THR A 46 5.68 0.98 -1.96
CA THR A 46 4.97 -0.09 -2.69
C THR A 46 4.73 -1.29 -1.79
N PHE A 47 3.68 -2.07 -2.07
CA PHE A 47 3.40 -3.30 -1.32
C PHE A 47 2.94 -4.45 -2.23
N GLY A 48 3.46 -5.64 -1.92
CA GLY A 48 3.24 -6.84 -2.72
C GLY A 48 3.75 -6.68 -4.15
N ARG A 49 3.38 -7.62 -5.04
CA ARG A 49 3.79 -7.54 -6.45
C ARG A 49 3.02 -6.48 -7.23
N THR A 50 1.74 -6.31 -6.91
CA THR A 50 0.83 -5.42 -7.63
C THR A 50 -0.27 -4.84 -6.73
N THR A 51 -0.15 -4.99 -5.41
CA THR A 51 -1.22 -4.62 -4.46
C THR A 51 -1.25 -3.11 -4.29
N ILE A 52 -0.11 -2.50 -3.92
CA ILE A 52 0.07 -1.04 -3.95
C ILE A 52 1.25 -0.72 -4.86
N ARG A 53 0.98 0.08 -5.89
CA ARG A 53 2.01 0.49 -6.86
C ARG A 53 2.63 1.81 -6.47
N ARG A 54 3.75 2.12 -7.12
CA ARG A 54 4.41 3.40 -6.94
C ARG A 54 3.52 4.50 -7.49
N PHE A 55 3.30 5.56 -6.73
CA PHE A 55 2.61 6.75 -7.23
C PHE A 55 3.61 7.63 -7.98
N HIS A 56 3.71 7.48 -9.31
CA HIS A 56 4.61 8.29 -10.14
C HIS A 56 4.02 9.66 -10.53
N ASN A 57 2.69 9.71 -10.66
CA ASN A 57 1.97 10.88 -11.17
C ASN A 57 1.48 11.79 -10.03
N ASN A 58 1.18 13.04 -10.37
CA ASN A 58 0.47 13.94 -9.47
C ASN A 58 -0.93 13.40 -9.19
N ALA A 59 -1.12 12.80 -8.02
CA ALA A 59 -2.39 12.27 -7.54
C ALA A 59 -3.51 13.31 -7.66
N ALA A 60 -3.24 14.56 -7.25
CA ALA A 60 -4.20 15.65 -7.32
C ALA A 60 -4.66 16.00 -8.75
N ALA A 61 -3.82 15.75 -9.76
CA ALA A 61 -4.17 16.04 -11.15
C ALA A 61 -5.14 15.00 -11.73
N MET A 62 -5.18 13.78 -11.17
CA MET A 62 -6.04 12.68 -11.61
C MET A 62 -5.96 12.37 -13.11
N LYS A 63 -4.81 12.63 -13.73
CA LYS A 63 -4.60 12.41 -15.17
C LYS A 63 -4.20 10.96 -15.43
N LYS A 64 -4.84 10.33 -16.42
CA LYS A 64 -4.56 8.96 -16.89
C LYS A 64 -4.64 7.89 -15.78
N LEU A 65 -5.47 8.09 -14.77
CA LEU A 65 -5.73 7.09 -13.73
C LEU A 65 -6.78 6.08 -14.21
N ALA A 66 -6.50 4.79 -14.02
CA ALA A 66 -7.48 3.72 -14.12
C ALA A 66 -8.16 3.49 -12.77
N GLY A 67 -9.26 2.72 -12.72
CA GLY A 67 -9.97 2.48 -11.46
C GLY A 67 -9.13 1.83 -10.35
N ARG A 68 -8.21 0.94 -10.72
CA ARG A 68 -7.22 0.38 -9.77
C ARG A 68 -6.32 1.45 -9.12
N ASP A 69 -6.04 2.55 -9.82
CA ASP A 69 -5.18 3.60 -9.26
C ASP A 69 -6.02 4.45 -8.27
N PHE A 70 -7.33 4.56 -8.49
CA PHE A 70 -8.26 5.12 -7.50
C PHE A 70 -8.41 4.23 -6.26
N GLU A 71 -8.40 2.91 -6.42
CA GLU A 71 -8.32 1.97 -5.29
C GLU A 71 -7.05 2.22 -4.46
N ASP A 72 -5.86 2.22 -5.08
CA ASP A 72 -4.60 2.48 -4.38
C ASP A 72 -4.62 3.84 -3.66
N LEU A 73 -5.19 4.88 -4.29
CA LEU A 73 -5.38 6.21 -3.67
C LEU A 73 -6.24 6.15 -2.41
N LEU A 74 -7.36 5.39 -2.43
CA LEU A 74 -8.23 5.25 -1.26
C LEU A 74 -7.51 4.52 -0.12
N GLN A 75 -6.87 3.39 -0.43
CA GLN A 75 -6.19 2.55 0.56
C GLN A 75 -5.04 3.28 1.26
N CYS A 76 -4.48 4.34 0.64
CA CYS A 76 -3.37 5.12 1.18
C CYS A 76 -3.77 6.54 1.60
N ALA A 77 -5.05 6.92 1.51
CA ALA A 77 -5.48 8.30 1.68
C ALA A 77 -5.28 8.82 3.12
N ILE A 78 -5.58 8.01 4.14
CA ILE A 78 -5.62 8.47 5.55
C ILE A 78 -4.27 9.07 6.00
N PRO A 79 -3.11 8.39 5.88
CA PRO A 79 -1.82 8.97 6.24
C PRO A 79 -1.45 10.19 5.41
N VAL A 80 -1.86 10.21 4.14
CA VAL A 80 -1.53 11.28 3.19
C VAL A 80 -2.29 12.56 3.53
N PHE A 81 -3.57 12.46 3.90
CA PHE A 81 -4.42 13.62 4.21
C PHE A 81 -4.29 14.13 5.65
N LYS A 82 -3.80 13.33 6.62
CA LYS A 82 -3.66 13.75 8.03
C LYS A 82 -2.90 15.08 8.15
N GLY A 83 -3.51 16.04 8.81
CA GLY A 83 -2.92 17.35 9.08
C GLY A 83 -2.81 18.26 7.85
N LEU A 84 -3.52 17.96 6.76
CA LEU A 84 -3.64 18.89 5.61
C LEU A 84 -4.78 19.88 5.77
N LEU A 85 -5.77 19.58 6.62
CA LEU A 85 -6.87 20.47 6.94
C LEU A 85 -6.71 20.96 8.40
N PRO A 86 -7.12 22.20 8.71
CA PRO A 86 -7.17 22.66 10.10
C PRO A 86 -8.25 21.92 10.89
N ALA A 87 -8.08 21.86 12.22
CA ALA A 87 -9.16 21.43 13.11
C ALA A 87 -10.36 22.39 13.01
N PRO A 88 -11.62 21.89 13.08
CA PRO A 88 -12.02 20.49 13.29
C PRO A 88 -12.16 19.66 11.99
N HIS A 89 -11.90 20.26 10.82
CA HIS A 89 -12.17 19.65 9.52
C HIS A 89 -11.30 18.42 9.24
N ASP A 90 -10.07 18.35 9.76
CA ASP A 90 -9.19 17.18 9.63
C ASP A 90 -9.86 15.91 10.17
N LYS A 91 -10.42 15.96 11.39
CA LYS A 91 -11.12 14.82 12.01
C LYS A 91 -12.28 14.33 11.15
N ILE A 92 -13.10 15.24 10.62
CA ILE A 92 -14.25 14.90 9.78
C ILE A 92 -13.80 14.20 8.49
N LEU A 93 -12.73 14.69 7.86
CA LEU A 93 -12.19 14.08 6.65
C LEU A 93 -11.60 12.69 6.93
N LEU A 94 -10.80 12.54 7.97
CA LEU A 94 -10.18 11.26 8.33
C LEU A 94 -11.22 10.20 8.70
N ASP A 95 -12.29 10.58 9.40
CA ASP A 95 -13.41 9.68 9.68
C ASP A 95 -14.10 9.21 8.38
N LEU A 96 -14.32 10.13 7.43
CA LEU A 96 -14.92 9.80 6.14
C LEU A 96 -14.02 8.85 5.32
N LEU A 97 -12.72 9.13 5.25
CA LEU A 97 -11.75 8.30 4.53
C LEU A 97 -11.68 6.88 5.11
N PHE A 98 -11.75 6.75 6.44
CA PHE A 98 -11.79 5.46 7.11
C PHE A 98 -13.06 4.67 6.73
N ILE A 99 -14.23 5.29 6.78
CA ILE A 99 -15.50 4.62 6.45
C ILE A 99 -15.57 4.27 4.95
N LEU A 100 -15.02 5.10 4.06
CA LEU A 100 -14.91 4.77 2.64
C LEU A 100 -14.04 3.53 2.42
N ALA A 101 -12.88 3.45 3.09
CA ALA A 101 -11.99 2.30 3.00
C ALA A 101 -12.60 1.03 3.61
N GLU A 102 -13.29 1.14 4.75
CA GLU A 102 -14.04 0.05 5.37
C GLU A 102 -15.14 -0.49 4.44
N TRP A 103 -15.98 0.41 3.91
CA TRP A 103 -17.06 0.02 3.01
C TRP A 103 -16.52 -0.68 1.76
N HIS A 104 -15.48 -0.10 1.14
CA HIS A 104 -14.83 -0.68 -0.04
C HIS A 104 -14.27 -2.06 0.24
N ALA A 105 -13.56 -2.23 1.35
CA ALA A 105 -12.99 -3.52 1.74
C ALA A 105 -14.07 -4.59 1.94
N LEU A 106 -15.15 -4.25 2.65
CA LEU A 106 -16.28 -5.15 2.89
C LEU A 106 -16.99 -5.53 1.59
N ALA A 107 -17.31 -4.55 0.73
CA ALA A 107 -17.97 -4.80 -0.55
C ALA A 107 -17.11 -5.66 -1.51
N LYS A 108 -15.79 -5.65 -1.32
CA LYS A 108 -14.83 -6.36 -2.15
C LYS A 108 -14.47 -7.75 -1.61
N LEU A 109 -15.02 -8.20 -0.48
CA LEU A 109 -14.79 -9.56 0.00
C LEU A 109 -15.23 -10.60 -1.06
N ARG A 110 -14.51 -11.74 -1.10
CA ARG A 110 -14.77 -12.91 -1.97
C ARG A 110 -15.48 -14.02 -1.24
N MET A 111 -15.73 -13.82 0.04
CA MET A 111 -16.46 -14.72 0.90
C MET A 111 -17.17 -13.86 1.93
N HIS A 112 -18.47 -14.09 2.07
CA HIS A 112 -19.29 -13.41 3.05
C HIS A 112 -19.92 -14.43 4.00
N THR A 113 -19.93 -14.08 5.27
CA THR A 113 -20.79 -14.64 6.31
C THR A 113 -21.94 -13.68 6.60
N ASP A 114 -22.97 -14.14 7.31
CA ASP A 114 -24.09 -13.29 7.77
C ASP A 114 -23.58 -12.05 8.52
N GLU A 115 -22.54 -12.23 9.34
CA GLU A 115 -21.88 -11.14 10.08
C GLU A 115 -21.18 -10.13 9.17
N THR A 116 -20.44 -10.57 8.14
CA THR A 116 -19.82 -9.62 7.19
C THR A 116 -20.85 -8.87 6.34
N LEU A 117 -22.01 -9.47 6.07
CA LEU A 117 -23.11 -8.81 5.35
C LEU A 117 -23.81 -7.77 6.23
N GLU A 118 -23.99 -8.07 7.52
CA GLU A 118 -24.50 -7.09 8.48
C GLU A 118 -23.51 -5.93 8.65
N ASN A 119 -22.22 -6.24 8.75
CA ASN A 119 -21.15 -5.23 8.76
C ASN A 119 -21.20 -4.32 7.53
N LEU A 120 -21.36 -4.88 6.32
CA LEU A 120 -21.49 -4.08 5.10
C LEU A 120 -22.77 -3.23 5.13
N THR A 121 -23.88 -3.76 5.66
CA THR A 121 -25.13 -3.00 5.84
C THR A 121 -24.94 -1.82 6.79
N GLN A 122 -24.27 -2.02 7.93
CA GLN A 122 -23.98 -0.98 8.91
C GLN A 122 -23.01 0.06 8.35
N SER A 123 -21.93 -0.39 7.71
CA SER A 123 -20.95 0.48 7.05
C SER A 123 -21.61 1.34 5.97
N THR A 124 -22.58 0.80 5.22
CA THR A 124 -23.33 1.58 4.21
C THR A 124 -24.14 2.71 4.85
N LYS A 125 -24.79 2.47 5.99
CA LYS A 125 -25.53 3.51 6.74
C LYS A 125 -24.58 4.58 7.27
N GLN A 126 -23.47 4.16 7.87
CA GLN A 126 -22.44 5.06 8.39
C GLN A 126 -21.82 5.90 7.28
N LEU A 127 -21.52 5.30 6.12
CA LEU A 127 -21.00 6.03 4.96
C LEU A 127 -21.94 7.17 4.53
N GLY A 128 -23.25 6.90 4.46
CA GLY A 128 -24.25 7.94 4.17
C GLY A 128 -24.22 9.07 5.21
N GLN A 129 -24.15 8.74 6.50
CA GLN A 129 -24.08 9.75 7.58
C GLN A 129 -22.80 10.60 7.49
N HIS A 130 -21.65 9.98 7.26
CA HIS A 130 -20.37 10.67 7.17
C HIS A 130 -20.26 11.52 5.90
N LEU A 131 -20.85 11.09 4.78
CA LEU A 131 -20.96 11.90 3.56
C LEU A 131 -21.85 13.13 3.78
N CYS A 132 -22.99 12.98 4.47
CA CYS A 132 -23.82 14.12 4.88
C CYS A 132 -23.04 15.07 5.81
N LYS A 133 -22.34 14.54 6.82
CA LYS A 133 -21.49 15.34 7.72
C LYS A 133 -20.41 16.10 6.95
N PHE A 134 -19.76 15.47 5.99
CA PHE A 134 -18.77 16.10 5.12
C PHE A 134 -19.38 17.25 4.30
N ARG A 135 -20.55 17.03 3.68
CA ARG A 135 -21.30 18.06 2.94
C ARG A 135 -21.76 19.23 3.82
N ASP A 136 -22.27 18.93 5.01
CA ASP A 136 -23.00 19.90 5.83
C ASP A 136 -22.11 20.64 6.84
N GLN A 137 -20.99 20.05 7.24
CA GLN A 137 -20.10 20.62 8.26
C GLN A 137 -18.73 21.01 7.71
N LEU A 138 -18.14 20.23 6.80
CA LEU A 138 -16.80 20.51 6.27
C LEU A 138 -16.86 21.38 5.01
N CYS A 139 -17.64 20.99 4.01
CA CYS A 139 -17.71 21.69 2.71
C CYS A 139 -18.09 23.18 2.83
N PRO A 140 -19.01 23.62 3.72
CA PRO A 140 -19.38 25.04 3.81
C PRO A 140 -18.24 25.96 4.26
N GLY A 141 -17.20 25.39 4.90
CA GLY A 141 -16.00 26.14 5.27
C GLY A 141 -15.12 26.54 4.09
N TYR A 142 -15.38 26.01 2.88
CA TYR A 142 -14.51 26.20 1.73
C TYR A 142 -15.32 26.56 0.46
N SER A 143 -15.06 27.74 -0.11
CA SER A 143 -15.67 28.17 -1.38
C SER A 143 -14.99 27.48 -2.56
N THR A 144 -15.33 26.21 -2.77
CA THR A 144 -14.73 25.35 -3.78
C THR A 144 -15.16 25.71 -5.20
N LYS A 145 -14.21 25.63 -6.13
CA LYS A 145 -14.36 25.93 -7.56
C LYS A 145 -13.91 24.73 -8.39
N GLU A 146 -14.21 24.76 -9.68
CA GLU A 146 -13.64 23.79 -10.62
C GLU A 146 -12.10 23.76 -10.54
N LEU A 147 -11.52 22.56 -10.74
CA LEU A 147 -10.07 22.40 -10.72
C LEU A 147 -9.44 23.15 -11.90
N PRO A 148 -8.19 23.65 -11.77
CA PRO A 148 -7.54 24.44 -12.83
C PRO A 148 -7.56 23.77 -14.20
N HIS A 149 -7.23 22.48 -14.27
CA HIS A 149 -7.24 21.76 -15.55
C HIS A 149 -8.65 21.57 -16.14
N LYS A 150 -9.70 21.46 -15.29
CA LYS A 150 -11.10 21.38 -15.75
C LYS A 150 -11.54 22.73 -16.31
N LYS A 151 -11.13 23.84 -15.67
CA LYS A 151 -11.31 25.20 -16.17
C LYS A 151 -10.66 25.36 -17.54
N ASP A 152 -9.39 25.01 -17.66
CA ASP A 152 -8.63 25.17 -18.91
C ASP A 152 -9.31 24.38 -20.05
N ALA A 153 -9.72 23.13 -19.79
CA ALA A 153 -10.45 22.32 -20.75
C ALA A 153 -11.80 22.95 -21.15
N ARG A 154 -12.55 23.53 -20.20
CA ARG A 154 -13.81 24.23 -20.45
C ARG A 154 -13.58 25.47 -21.33
N VAL A 155 -12.59 26.30 -21.00
CA VAL A 155 -12.21 27.48 -21.78
C VAL A 155 -11.75 27.11 -23.20
N HIS A 156 -10.98 26.02 -23.35
CA HIS A 156 -10.60 25.52 -24.67
C HIS A 156 -11.82 25.01 -25.47
N ARG A 157 -12.76 24.30 -24.84
CA ARG A 157 -13.99 23.83 -25.50
C ARG A 157 -14.89 24.99 -25.93
N THR A 158 -15.07 26.01 -25.10
CA THR A 158 -15.88 27.19 -25.45
C THR A 158 -15.22 28.01 -26.55
N ALA A 159 -13.89 28.16 -26.55
CA ALA A 159 -13.14 28.80 -27.63
C ALA A 159 -13.19 28.01 -28.95
N ALA A 160 -13.18 26.67 -28.90
CA ALA A 160 -13.34 25.85 -30.09
C ALA A 160 -14.75 25.99 -30.70
N LYS A 161 -15.79 26.04 -29.86
CA LYS A 161 -17.18 26.25 -30.29
C LYS A 161 -17.39 27.65 -30.90
N SER A 162 -16.76 28.71 -30.36
CA SER A 162 -16.84 30.06 -30.94
C SER A 162 -16.13 30.19 -32.28
N ASN A 163 -14.99 29.52 -32.47
CA ASN A 163 -14.28 29.47 -33.76
C ASN A 163 -15.03 28.64 -34.81
N GLY A 164 -15.77 27.60 -34.40
CA GLY A 164 -16.65 26.82 -35.28
C GLY A 164 -17.86 27.63 -35.77
N ALA A 165 -18.43 28.47 -34.92
CA ALA A 165 -19.57 29.34 -35.26
C ALA A 165 -19.22 30.44 -36.28
N GLN A 166 -17.97 30.89 -36.36
CA GLN A 166 -17.52 31.84 -37.39
C GLN A 166 -17.50 31.28 -38.83
N ARG A 167 -17.63 29.95 -39.00
CA ARG A 167 -17.70 29.32 -40.35
C ARG A 167 -19.09 29.32 -40.97
N ASN A 168 -20.16 29.65 -40.22
CA ASN A 168 -21.53 29.72 -40.74
C ASN A 168 -22.19 31.07 -40.38
N PRO A 169 -22.28 32.04 -41.31
CA PRO A 169 -22.67 33.42 -41.00
C PRO A 169 -24.17 33.67 -40.80
N GLU A 170 -25.05 32.66 -40.91
CA GLU A 170 -26.51 32.87 -40.93
C GLU A 170 -27.25 32.72 -39.57
N ALA A 171 -26.54 32.55 -38.45
CA ALA A 171 -27.16 32.50 -37.12
C ALA A 171 -26.45 33.45 -36.14
N SER A 172 -26.52 34.76 -36.39
CA SER A 172 -25.94 35.77 -35.51
C SER A 172 -26.87 36.10 -34.33
N ASN A 173 -26.84 35.27 -33.28
CA ASN A 173 -27.19 35.75 -31.94
C ASN A 173 -25.92 36.29 -31.26
N PRO A 174 -25.99 37.37 -30.46
CA PRO A 174 -24.84 37.88 -29.74
C PRO A 174 -24.36 36.82 -28.74
N VAL A 175 -23.14 36.32 -28.96
CA VAL A 175 -22.48 35.38 -28.04
C VAL A 175 -22.15 36.14 -26.75
N PRO A 176 -22.57 35.68 -25.55
CA PRO A 176 -22.16 36.30 -24.30
C PRO A 176 -20.64 36.27 -24.19
N SER A 177 -20.02 37.32 -23.63
CA SER A 177 -18.60 37.33 -23.29
C SER A 177 -18.19 36.00 -22.64
N SER A 178 -17.18 35.32 -23.19
CA SER A 178 -16.70 34.04 -22.65
C SER A 178 -16.21 34.25 -21.22
N ASP A 179 -17.06 33.98 -20.23
CA ASP A 179 -16.69 34.13 -18.84
C ASP A 179 -15.63 33.07 -18.48
N THR A 180 -14.39 33.53 -18.36
CA THR A 180 -13.23 32.73 -17.96
C THR A 180 -13.13 32.60 -16.44
N SER A 181 -14.12 33.07 -15.68
CA SER A 181 -14.13 32.92 -14.23
C SER A 181 -14.29 31.44 -13.83
N PRO A 182 -13.61 30.98 -12.77
CA PRO A 182 -13.79 29.60 -12.31
C PRO A 182 -15.19 29.41 -11.72
N VAL A 183 -15.88 28.36 -12.18
CA VAL A 183 -17.24 28.03 -11.74
C VAL A 183 -17.22 27.42 -10.32
N PRO A 184 -18.07 27.91 -9.39
CA PRO A 184 -18.28 27.28 -8.08
C PRO A 184 -18.74 25.83 -8.23
N LYS A 185 -18.22 24.93 -7.38
CA LYS A 185 -18.59 23.50 -7.44
C LYS A 185 -18.89 22.95 -6.05
N LEU A 186 -20.17 22.69 -5.80
CA LEU A 186 -20.65 22.05 -4.57
C LEU A 186 -20.44 20.54 -4.58
N PHE A 187 -20.47 19.92 -3.40
CA PHE A 187 -20.43 18.47 -3.27
C PHE A 187 -21.85 17.89 -3.43
N ASN A 188 -22.08 17.11 -4.49
CA ASN A 188 -23.37 16.51 -4.79
C ASN A 188 -23.50 15.11 -4.16
N LEU A 189 -24.57 14.87 -3.41
CA LEU A 189 -24.95 13.57 -2.88
C LEU A 189 -26.12 12.92 -3.65
N VAL A 190 -26.83 13.67 -4.47
CA VAL A 190 -27.99 13.20 -5.24
C VAL A 190 -27.47 12.61 -6.55
N THR A 191 -26.90 11.41 -6.47
CA THR A 191 -26.37 10.68 -7.63
C THR A 191 -26.83 9.24 -7.57
N TYR A 192 -27.13 8.64 -8.73
CA TYR A 192 -27.47 7.21 -8.80
C TYR A 192 -26.41 6.34 -8.13
N LYS A 193 -25.13 6.66 -8.35
CA LYS A 193 -23.99 5.89 -7.86
C LYS A 193 -23.98 5.76 -6.34
N LEU A 194 -24.33 6.85 -5.65
CA LEU A 194 -24.42 6.82 -4.19
C LEU A 194 -25.62 6.01 -3.72
N HIS A 195 -26.78 6.13 -4.37
CA HIS A 195 -27.97 5.36 -4.02
C HIS A 195 -27.78 3.86 -4.23
N ALA A 196 -27.05 3.47 -5.29
CA ALA A 196 -26.75 2.09 -5.62
C ALA A 196 -25.90 1.35 -4.57
N LEU A 197 -25.19 2.09 -3.68
CA LEU A 197 -24.41 1.47 -2.59
C LEU A 197 -25.28 0.63 -1.65
N GLY A 198 -26.55 1.02 -1.46
CA GLY A 198 -27.52 0.30 -0.64
C GLY A 198 -27.91 -1.09 -1.18
N ASP A 199 -27.71 -1.32 -2.48
CA ASP A 199 -28.12 -2.56 -3.14
C ASP A 199 -27.06 -3.67 -3.09
N TYR A 200 -25.82 -3.36 -2.68
CA TYR A 200 -24.72 -4.33 -2.69
C TYR A 200 -25.01 -5.58 -1.87
N VAL A 201 -25.48 -5.43 -0.63
CA VAL A 201 -25.75 -6.57 0.26
C VAL A 201 -26.78 -7.51 -0.36
N ARG A 202 -27.90 -6.97 -0.85
CA ARG A 202 -28.95 -7.76 -1.51
C ARG A 202 -28.42 -8.47 -2.74
N ASN A 203 -27.63 -7.78 -3.57
CA ASN A 203 -27.08 -8.37 -4.79
C ASN A 203 -26.01 -9.43 -4.48
N ILE A 204 -25.23 -9.25 -3.42
CA ILE A 204 -24.27 -10.26 -2.96
C ILE A 204 -25.00 -11.54 -2.52
N ILE A 205 -26.12 -11.42 -1.79
CA ILE A 205 -26.93 -12.56 -1.37
C ILE A 205 -27.54 -13.29 -2.58
N LEU A 206 -28.03 -12.56 -3.58
CA LEU A 206 -28.74 -13.14 -4.72
C LEU A 206 -27.81 -13.71 -5.80
N PHE A 207 -26.65 -13.08 -6.02
CA PHE A 207 -25.81 -13.33 -7.19
C PHE A 207 -24.36 -13.71 -6.86
N GLY A 208 -24.00 -13.73 -5.57
CA GLY A 208 -22.63 -13.98 -5.12
C GLY A 208 -21.79 -12.70 -5.01
N THR A 209 -20.52 -12.86 -4.67
CA THR A 209 -19.59 -11.75 -4.42
C THR A 209 -19.35 -10.87 -5.66
N THR A 210 -18.93 -9.63 -5.45
CA THR A 210 -18.79 -8.61 -6.50
C THR A 210 -17.83 -9.00 -7.62
N ASP A 211 -16.88 -9.91 -7.37
CA ASP A 211 -15.99 -10.47 -8.39
C ASP A 211 -16.72 -11.33 -9.44
N SER A 212 -17.91 -11.84 -9.13
CA SER A 212 -18.71 -12.68 -10.04
C SER A 212 -19.37 -11.89 -11.18
N TYR A 213 -19.58 -10.60 -11.00
CA TYR A 213 -20.24 -9.72 -11.97
C TYR A 213 -19.49 -8.39 -12.20
N SER A 214 -18.25 -8.28 -11.73
CA SER A 214 -17.42 -7.09 -11.97
C SER A 214 -17.05 -6.94 -13.44
N THR A 215 -17.18 -5.71 -13.93
CA THR A 215 -16.76 -5.32 -15.29
C THR A 215 -15.25 -5.18 -15.44
N GLN A 216 -14.48 -5.19 -14.34
CA GLN A 216 -13.03 -4.99 -14.32
C GLN A 216 -12.28 -5.99 -15.22
N ILE A 217 -12.73 -7.26 -15.28
CA ILE A 217 -12.15 -8.28 -16.15
C ILE A 217 -12.35 -7.92 -17.63
N GLY A 218 -13.55 -7.45 -17.98
CA GLY A 218 -13.89 -7.02 -19.33
C GLY A 218 -13.08 -5.80 -19.76
N GLU A 219 -12.94 -4.80 -18.89
CA GLU A 219 -12.17 -3.59 -19.17
C GLU A 219 -10.67 -3.89 -19.36
N LEU A 220 -10.10 -4.78 -18.53
CA LEU A 220 -8.72 -5.24 -18.68
C LEU A 220 -8.50 -5.94 -20.04
N ALA A 221 -9.44 -6.78 -20.46
CA ALA A 221 -9.38 -7.43 -21.78
C ALA A 221 -9.46 -6.40 -22.93
N HIS A 222 -10.23 -5.31 -22.76
CA HIS A 222 -10.34 -4.23 -23.73
C HIS A 222 -8.99 -3.53 -24.01
N ARG A 223 -8.09 -3.45 -23.02
CA ARG A 223 -6.73 -2.88 -23.22
C ARG A 223 -5.94 -3.65 -24.27
N GLN A 224 -6.03 -4.99 -24.24
CA GLN A 224 -5.34 -5.83 -25.20
C GLN A 224 -5.88 -5.63 -26.63
N VAL A 225 -7.21 -5.51 -26.76
CA VAL A 225 -7.86 -5.24 -28.04
C VAL A 225 -7.47 -3.86 -28.58
N LYS A 226 -7.44 -2.82 -27.72
CA LYS A 226 -6.97 -1.47 -28.09
C LYS A 226 -5.51 -1.47 -28.57
N ARG A 227 -4.61 -2.20 -27.88
CA ARG A 227 -3.21 -2.38 -28.32
C ARG A 227 -3.11 -3.05 -29.69
N PHE A 228 -3.93 -4.08 -29.96
CA PHE A 228 -3.96 -4.71 -31.27
C PHE A 228 -4.53 -3.78 -32.34
N TYR A 229 -5.60 -3.04 -32.03
CA TYR A 229 -6.23 -2.10 -32.93
C TYR A 229 -5.27 -0.99 -33.38
N ALA A 230 -4.48 -0.44 -32.45
CA ALA A 230 -3.44 0.55 -32.74
C ALA A 230 -2.38 0.04 -33.73
N ARG A 231 -2.15 -1.27 -33.78
CA ARG A 231 -1.23 -1.94 -34.70
C ARG A 231 -1.88 -2.38 -36.02
N THR A 232 -3.11 -1.96 -36.29
CA THR A 232 -3.79 -2.21 -37.57
C THR A 232 -3.77 -0.96 -38.44
N ASN A 233 -3.99 -1.11 -39.74
CA ASN A 233 -4.19 0.03 -40.63
C ASN A 233 -5.62 0.64 -40.55
N LYS A 234 -6.39 0.28 -39.51
CA LYS A 234 -7.78 0.69 -39.24
C LYS A 234 -8.83 0.34 -40.31
N ASN A 235 -8.45 -0.25 -41.45
CA ASN A 235 -9.37 -0.70 -42.50
C ASN A 235 -9.73 -2.18 -42.35
N LYS A 236 -11.01 -2.52 -42.16
CA LYS A 236 -11.48 -3.90 -41.87
C LYS A 236 -10.64 -4.56 -40.76
N TYR A 237 -10.38 -3.79 -39.70
CA TYR A 237 -9.41 -4.08 -38.65
C TYR A 237 -9.68 -5.38 -37.89
N THR A 238 -10.93 -5.85 -37.83
CA THR A 238 -11.32 -7.08 -37.11
C THR A 238 -10.49 -8.30 -37.50
N ARG A 239 -10.25 -8.48 -38.81
CA ARG A 239 -9.42 -9.60 -39.31
C ARG A 239 -7.94 -9.43 -38.96
N GLN A 240 -7.47 -8.19 -38.85
CA GLN A 240 -6.08 -7.88 -38.50
C GLN A 240 -5.84 -8.09 -37.00
N VAL A 241 -6.75 -7.62 -36.14
CA VAL A 241 -6.74 -7.88 -34.70
C VAL A 241 -6.73 -9.38 -34.43
N ALA A 242 -7.60 -10.16 -35.09
CA ALA A 242 -7.63 -11.62 -34.93
C ALA A 242 -6.30 -12.30 -35.34
N LYS A 243 -5.63 -11.80 -36.40
CA LYS A 243 -4.31 -12.30 -36.80
C LYS A 243 -3.23 -11.94 -35.77
N LEU A 244 -3.26 -10.73 -35.21
CA LEU A 244 -2.32 -10.28 -34.19
C LEU A 244 -2.49 -11.08 -32.89
N GLU A 245 -3.73 -11.29 -32.45
CA GLU A 245 -4.04 -12.13 -31.28
C GLU A 245 -3.52 -13.56 -31.47
N ARG A 246 -3.78 -14.17 -32.63
CA ARG A 246 -3.29 -15.52 -32.94
C ARG A 246 -1.76 -15.60 -32.93
N ARG A 247 -1.07 -14.60 -33.48
CA ARG A 247 0.40 -14.52 -33.45
C ARG A 247 0.90 -14.38 -32.02
N HIS A 248 0.30 -13.49 -31.22
CA HIS A 248 0.65 -13.29 -29.82
C HIS A 248 0.48 -14.57 -28.99
N ARG A 249 -0.62 -15.30 -29.21
CA ARG A 249 -0.90 -16.60 -28.57
C ARG A 249 0.15 -17.66 -28.93
N LEU A 250 0.52 -17.75 -30.22
CA LEU A 250 1.57 -18.67 -30.69
C LEU A 250 2.93 -18.32 -30.07
N MET A 251 3.32 -17.05 -30.06
CA MET A 251 4.57 -16.59 -29.45
C MET A 251 4.61 -16.91 -27.95
N ARG A 252 3.52 -16.69 -27.21
CA ARG A 252 3.40 -17.08 -25.79
C ARG A 252 3.55 -18.59 -25.62
N ALA A 253 2.95 -19.41 -26.49
CA ALA A 253 3.08 -20.87 -26.42
C ALA A 253 4.51 -21.35 -26.70
N ILE A 254 5.20 -20.73 -27.66
CA ILE A 254 6.62 -21.00 -27.95
C ILE A 254 7.49 -20.61 -26.75
N ARG A 255 7.29 -19.41 -26.18
CA ARG A 255 8.06 -18.94 -25.01
C ARG A 255 7.88 -19.85 -23.80
N ARG A 256 6.67 -20.34 -23.53
CA ARG A 256 6.42 -21.33 -22.47
C ARG A 256 7.16 -22.65 -22.68
N ARG A 257 7.34 -23.08 -23.93
CA ARG A 257 8.12 -24.28 -24.27
C ARG A 257 9.62 -24.04 -24.10
N LEU A 258 10.12 -22.88 -24.53
CA LEU A 258 11.55 -22.53 -24.42
C LEU A 258 12.00 -22.26 -22.98
N ASN A 259 11.17 -21.58 -22.17
CA ASN A 259 11.47 -21.33 -20.76
C ASN A 259 11.41 -22.59 -19.88
N GLY A 260 10.97 -23.73 -20.43
CA GLY A 260 11.07 -25.03 -19.76
C GLY A 260 12.50 -25.60 -19.76
N ASP A 261 13.39 -25.14 -20.66
CA ASP A 261 14.60 -25.88 -21.01
C ASP A 261 15.95 -25.12 -20.92
N VAL A 262 16.02 -23.85 -20.49
CA VAL A 262 17.31 -23.13 -20.45
C VAL A 262 17.49 -22.23 -19.23
N ALA A 263 18.41 -22.64 -18.34
CA ALA A 263 19.04 -21.80 -17.34
C ALA A 263 19.99 -20.80 -18.04
N PHE A 264 19.71 -19.51 -17.93
CA PHE A 264 20.52 -18.46 -18.56
C PHE A 264 21.69 -18.07 -17.66
N THR A 265 22.90 -18.15 -18.20
CA THR A 265 24.17 -17.69 -17.62
C THR A 265 24.40 -16.26 -18.07
N GLN A 266 24.62 -15.31 -17.15
CA GLN A 266 25.24 -14.03 -17.48
C GLN A 266 26.18 -13.52 -16.39
N THR A 267 27.10 -12.69 -16.89
CA THR A 267 28.44 -12.31 -16.44
C THR A 267 28.43 -11.18 -15.42
N SER A 268 29.36 -11.25 -14.47
CA SER A 268 29.62 -10.27 -13.43
C SER A 268 30.36 -9.04 -13.96
N ASN A 269 29.90 -7.85 -13.59
CA ASN A 269 30.72 -6.64 -13.50
C ASN A 269 30.67 -6.11 -12.06
N GLU A 270 31.85 -5.96 -11.47
CA GLU A 270 32.10 -5.49 -10.11
C GLU A 270 32.09 -3.97 -10.08
N HIS A 271 31.41 -3.32 -9.12
CA HIS A 271 31.78 -2.06 -8.43
C HIS A 271 31.01 -2.03 -7.07
N ALA A 272 31.64 -1.50 -6.02
CA ALA A 272 31.41 -1.83 -4.60
C ALA A 272 30.56 -0.81 -3.79
N GLN A 273 29.70 -1.27 -2.84
CA GLN A 273 29.29 -0.65 -1.54
C GLN A 273 28.58 -1.69 -0.57
N PRO A 274 28.07 -1.34 0.65
CA PRO A 274 28.18 -2.16 1.87
C PRO A 274 27.20 -3.35 1.91
N LEU A 275 27.61 -4.44 2.60
CA LEU A 275 26.93 -5.76 2.64
C LEU A 275 26.33 -6.20 1.28
N SER A 276 27.08 -6.01 0.19
CA SER A 276 26.72 -6.48 -1.14
C SER A 276 26.64 -8.02 -1.19
N ILE A 277 25.43 -8.55 -1.06
CA ILE A 277 25.09 -9.88 -1.56
C ILE A 277 24.80 -9.66 -3.06
N ASN A 278 25.77 -9.83 -3.95
CA ASN A 278 25.56 -9.75 -5.40
C ASN A 278 25.47 -11.14 -6.02
N ILE A 279 24.36 -11.85 -5.77
CA ILE A 279 24.00 -13.10 -6.47
C ILE A 279 22.54 -13.02 -6.93
N PRO A 280 22.19 -13.45 -8.16
CA PRO A 280 20.81 -13.68 -8.56
C PRO A 280 20.26 -14.90 -7.78
N GLU A 281 19.70 -14.66 -6.60
CA GLU A 281 19.11 -15.71 -5.76
C GLU A 281 17.70 -16.04 -6.26
N ARG A 282 17.61 -16.81 -7.35
CA ARG A 282 16.31 -17.29 -7.84
C ARG A 282 15.84 -18.50 -7.05
N LEU A 283 15.02 -18.24 -6.03
CA LEU A 283 14.37 -19.29 -5.26
C LEU A 283 13.44 -20.12 -6.18
N PRO A 284 13.56 -21.46 -6.18
CA PRO A 284 12.71 -22.34 -6.98
C PRO A 284 11.25 -22.28 -6.50
N PRO A 285 10.28 -22.76 -7.29
CA PRO A 285 8.90 -22.90 -6.83
C PRO A 285 8.83 -23.71 -5.54
N ILE A 286 8.09 -23.21 -4.56
CA ILE A 286 7.87 -23.87 -3.27
C ILE A 286 6.50 -24.55 -3.24
N SER A 287 6.41 -25.67 -2.54
CA SER A 287 5.13 -26.31 -2.22
C SER A 287 4.25 -25.32 -1.45
N PRO A 288 2.96 -25.16 -1.82
CA PRO A 288 2.05 -24.31 -1.08
C PRO A 288 1.93 -24.71 0.41
N GLN A 289 2.24 -25.97 0.77
CA GLN A 289 2.13 -26.50 2.13
C GLN A 289 3.30 -26.10 3.03
N ALA A 290 4.44 -25.73 2.46
CA ALA A 290 5.54 -25.23 3.24
C ALA A 290 5.26 -23.80 3.69
N HIS A 291 5.58 -23.47 4.94
CA HIS A 291 5.36 -22.13 5.48
C HIS A 291 6.25 -21.08 4.82
N HIS A 292 7.54 -21.37 4.66
CA HIS A 292 8.50 -20.38 4.18
C HIS A 292 9.64 -20.97 3.34
N GLN A 293 10.26 -20.11 2.52
CA GLN A 293 11.44 -20.42 1.71
C GLN A 293 12.53 -19.37 1.94
N ILE A 294 13.76 -19.83 2.15
CA ILE A 294 15.01 -19.05 2.11
C ILE A 294 16.02 -19.90 1.35
N SER A 295 16.99 -19.30 0.64
CA SER A 295 18.02 -20.07 -0.05
C SER A 295 18.88 -20.88 0.91
N GLU A 296 19.44 -21.94 0.34
CA GLU A 296 20.37 -22.86 0.98
C GLU A 296 21.81 -22.66 0.46
N GLU A 297 22.02 -21.63 -0.35
CA GLU A 297 23.33 -21.32 -0.92
C GLU A 297 24.33 -20.96 0.19
N ARG A 298 25.56 -21.49 0.04
CA ARG A 298 26.65 -21.31 1.00
C ARG A 298 27.75 -20.36 0.50
N ARG A 299 27.56 -19.75 -0.66
CA ARG A 299 28.60 -18.91 -1.31
C ARG A 299 28.82 -17.60 -0.56
N THR A 300 27.73 -16.96 -0.17
CA THR A 300 27.76 -15.70 0.58
C THR A 300 27.80 -15.99 2.07
N TRP A 301 28.98 -15.89 2.67
CA TRP A 301 29.12 -16.00 4.12
C TRP A 301 29.99 -14.89 4.67
N LYS A 302 29.74 -14.52 5.92
CA LYS A 302 30.65 -13.67 6.70
C LYS A 302 31.04 -14.37 7.99
N ASN A 303 32.23 -14.04 8.48
CA ASN A 303 32.64 -14.40 9.83
C ASN A 303 31.95 -13.45 10.81
N ILE A 304 31.33 -13.99 11.85
CA ILE A 304 30.51 -13.22 12.81
C ILE A 304 31.34 -12.17 13.52
N TYR A 305 32.50 -12.56 14.07
CA TYR A 305 33.35 -11.64 14.84
C TYR A 305 33.94 -10.55 13.97
N LYS A 306 34.33 -10.87 12.74
CA LYS A 306 34.76 -9.86 11.77
C LYS A 306 33.64 -8.87 11.45
N PHE A 307 32.43 -9.37 11.22
CA PHE A 307 31.26 -8.51 10.95
C PHE A 307 30.98 -7.56 12.12
N ILE A 308 31.01 -8.05 13.36
CA ILE A 308 30.81 -7.21 14.55
C ILE A 308 31.92 -6.17 14.68
N SER A 309 33.19 -6.54 14.45
CA SER A 309 34.31 -5.59 14.50
C SER A 309 34.24 -4.51 13.40
N GLU A 310 33.63 -4.82 12.25
CA GLU A 310 33.43 -3.85 11.17
C GLU A 310 32.35 -2.80 11.51
N HIS A 311 31.48 -3.09 12.48
CA HIS A 311 30.36 -2.23 12.90
C HIS A 311 30.46 -1.94 14.41
N GLU A 312 31.68 -1.84 14.95
CA GLU A 312 31.89 -1.58 16.38
C GLU A 312 31.30 -0.22 16.76
N GLY A 313 30.48 -0.21 17.82
CA GLY A 313 29.75 0.98 18.26
C GLY A 313 28.37 1.14 17.62
N ASP A 314 28.02 0.34 16.60
CA ASP A 314 26.65 0.26 16.10
C ASP A 314 25.77 -0.46 17.14
N PRO A 315 24.69 0.17 17.60
CA PRO A 315 23.86 -0.43 18.61
C PRO A 315 23.20 -1.75 18.17
N ALA A 316 22.92 -1.91 16.88
CA ALA A 316 22.31 -3.12 16.34
C ALA A 316 23.17 -4.38 16.58
N VAL A 317 24.51 -4.24 16.66
CA VAL A 317 25.43 -5.37 16.91
C VAL A 317 25.78 -5.55 18.39
N HIS A 318 25.21 -4.75 19.29
CA HIS A 318 25.39 -4.92 20.73
C HIS A 318 24.88 -6.29 21.19
N ASN A 319 25.70 -7.01 21.95
CA ASN A 319 25.41 -8.39 22.42
C ASN A 319 24.98 -9.39 21.33
N PHE A 320 25.37 -9.17 20.07
CA PHE A 320 24.93 -9.98 18.93
C PHE A 320 25.16 -11.49 19.10
N VAL A 321 26.38 -11.91 19.49
CA VAL A 321 26.70 -13.35 19.64
C VAL A 321 25.96 -14.00 20.81
N PRO A 322 25.95 -13.44 22.03
CA PRO A 322 25.12 -13.95 23.12
C PRO A 322 23.65 -14.13 22.75
N ARG A 323 23.00 -13.08 22.20
CA ARG A 323 21.58 -13.11 21.81
C ARG A 323 21.32 -14.13 20.70
N LEU A 324 22.19 -14.21 19.70
CA LEU A 324 22.09 -15.21 18.64
C LEU A 324 22.17 -16.63 19.22
N LYS A 325 23.09 -16.89 20.14
CA LYS A 325 23.21 -18.21 20.78
C LYS A 325 22.00 -18.53 21.67
N GLN A 326 21.42 -17.55 22.36
CA GLN A 326 20.19 -17.73 23.14
C GLN A 326 19.04 -18.15 22.23
N HIS A 327 18.82 -17.42 21.14
CA HIS A 327 17.81 -17.74 20.12
C HIS A 327 18.01 -19.15 19.53
N LEU A 328 19.25 -19.51 19.18
CA LEU A 328 19.55 -20.83 18.63
C LEU A 328 19.35 -21.94 19.67
N LEU A 329 19.74 -21.73 20.93
CA LEU A 329 19.58 -22.70 21.99
C LEU A 329 18.11 -22.99 22.29
N ALA A 330 17.29 -21.94 22.39
CA ALA A 330 15.85 -22.08 22.60
C ALA A 330 15.21 -22.98 21.52
N ARG A 331 15.59 -22.75 20.25
CA ARG A 331 15.10 -23.55 19.11
C ARG A 331 15.62 -24.98 19.11
N LEU A 332 16.90 -25.19 19.47
CA LEU A 332 17.48 -26.54 19.59
C LEU A 332 16.83 -27.36 20.70
N ARG A 333 16.33 -26.69 21.75
CA ARG A 333 15.56 -27.30 22.85
C ARG A 333 14.06 -27.46 22.53
N GLY A 334 13.59 -26.94 21.39
CA GLY A 334 12.18 -26.98 21.00
C GLY A 334 11.27 -26.16 21.92
N LEU A 335 11.81 -25.07 22.48
CA LEU A 335 11.05 -24.16 23.33
C LEU A 335 10.20 -23.23 22.44
N ASP A 336 8.94 -23.04 22.83
CA ASP A 336 8.03 -22.15 22.11
C ASP A 336 8.52 -20.70 22.21
N TYR A 337 8.31 -19.94 21.14
CA TYR A 337 8.57 -18.50 21.15
C TYR A 337 7.44 -17.83 21.93
N ASP A 338 7.78 -17.21 23.07
CA ASP A 338 6.85 -16.51 23.97
C ASP A 338 6.87 -14.99 23.79
N GLY A 339 7.68 -14.48 22.85
CA GLY A 339 7.85 -13.05 22.57
C GLY A 339 9.12 -12.48 23.19
N ASP A 340 9.68 -13.13 24.21
CA ASP A 340 10.85 -12.68 24.95
C ASP A 340 12.08 -13.58 24.67
N GLU A 341 13.28 -13.03 24.84
CA GLU A 341 14.50 -13.85 24.78
C GLU A 341 14.68 -14.63 26.08
N GLN A 342 14.57 -15.95 26.00
CA GLN A 342 14.83 -16.81 27.15
C GLN A 342 16.26 -16.64 27.68
N GLN A 343 16.35 -16.49 29.00
CA GLN A 343 17.63 -16.33 29.66
C GLN A 343 18.31 -17.70 29.86
N PHE A 344 19.48 -17.85 29.25
CA PHE A 344 20.35 -19.01 29.43
C PHE A 344 21.66 -18.60 30.10
N THR A 345 22.24 -19.52 30.86
CA THR A 345 23.55 -19.31 31.49
C THR A 345 24.67 -19.29 30.45
N SER A 346 25.77 -18.60 30.72
CA SER A 346 26.93 -18.56 29.82
C SER A 346 27.47 -19.96 29.51
N ASP A 347 27.43 -20.88 30.48
CA ASP A 347 27.86 -22.27 30.31
C ASP A 347 26.96 -23.05 29.34
N GLU A 348 25.67 -22.75 29.29
CA GLU A 348 24.75 -23.33 28.32
C GLU A 348 24.98 -22.76 26.92
N LEU A 349 25.19 -21.44 26.79
CA LEU A 349 25.50 -20.80 25.52
C LEU A 349 26.85 -21.27 24.94
N ASN A 350 27.81 -21.61 25.80
CA ASN A 350 29.10 -22.19 25.38
C ASN A 350 28.96 -23.58 24.76
N LYS A 351 27.84 -24.29 25.01
CA LYS A 351 27.54 -25.59 24.37
C LYS A 351 27.00 -25.43 22.95
N VAL A 352 26.57 -24.22 22.56
CA VAL A 352 26.13 -23.89 21.20
C VAL A 352 27.32 -23.44 20.38
N ILE A 353 27.65 -24.22 19.35
CA ILE A 353 28.79 -24.00 18.48
C ILE A 353 28.29 -23.69 17.08
N ILE A 354 28.57 -22.47 16.62
CA ILE A 354 28.35 -22.07 15.23
C ILE A 354 29.57 -22.52 14.43
N ILE A 355 29.36 -23.36 13.41
CA ILE A 355 30.44 -23.98 12.67
C ILE A 355 31.25 -22.90 11.92
N ASN A 356 32.56 -22.87 12.18
CA ASN A 356 33.52 -21.93 11.61
C ASN A 356 33.20 -20.44 11.87
N ASP A 357 32.34 -20.14 12.85
CA ASP A 357 31.83 -18.79 13.13
C ASP A 357 31.23 -18.10 11.89
N ARG A 358 30.57 -18.89 11.01
CA ARG A 358 30.02 -18.42 9.74
C ARG A 358 28.52 -18.22 9.79
N VAL A 359 28.09 -17.11 9.18
CA VAL A 359 26.69 -16.80 8.88
C VAL A 359 26.54 -16.68 7.38
N PHE A 360 25.52 -17.34 6.82
CA PHE A 360 25.23 -17.35 5.38
C PHE A 360 24.03 -16.44 5.09
N PHE A 361 24.25 -15.30 4.45
CA PHE A 361 23.22 -14.29 4.22
C PHE A 361 22.44 -14.53 2.92
N HIS A 362 21.15 -14.20 2.94
CA HIS A 362 20.19 -14.35 1.84
C HIS A 362 19.45 -13.04 1.60
N LYS A 363 18.90 -12.89 0.39
CA LYS A 363 18.17 -11.69 -0.03
C LYS A 363 16.67 -11.79 0.20
N ILE A 364 16.12 -12.99 0.07
CA ILE A 364 14.67 -13.17 -0.08
C ILE A 364 14.17 -14.21 0.93
N LEU A 365 13.11 -13.83 1.63
CA LEU A 365 12.26 -14.73 2.40
C LEU A 365 10.88 -14.77 1.72
N ARG A 366 10.44 -15.96 1.30
CA ARG A 366 9.04 -16.15 0.86
C ARG A 366 8.22 -16.75 1.99
N ILE A 367 7.08 -16.15 2.30
CA ILE A 367 6.11 -16.65 3.29
C ILE A 367 4.84 -17.03 2.56
N ASN A 368 4.42 -18.29 2.70
CA ASN A 368 3.10 -18.75 2.29
C ASN A 368 2.15 -18.63 3.48
N TYR A 369 1.03 -17.96 3.28
CA TYR A 369 0.01 -17.81 4.29
C TYR A 369 -1.37 -18.18 3.75
N MET A 370 -2.27 -18.53 4.67
CA MET A 370 -3.68 -18.74 4.35
C MET A 370 -4.41 -17.40 4.43
N THR A 371 -5.18 -17.10 3.38
CA THR A 371 -6.03 -15.92 3.33
C THR A 371 -7.36 -16.18 4.02
N TYR A 372 -8.06 -15.11 4.41
CA TYR A 372 -9.37 -15.17 5.08
C TYR A 372 -10.43 -16.05 4.39
N ASP A 373 -10.34 -16.22 3.06
CA ASP A 373 -11.26 -17.02 2.24
C ASP A 373 -10.78 -18.47 2.05
N GLY A 374 -9.80 -18.92 2.84
CA GLY A 374 -9.26 -20.29 2.80
C GLY A 374 -8.35 -20.58 1.61
N ARG A 375 -7.93 -19.53 0.86
CA ARG A 375 -6.94 -19.67 -0.22
C ARG A 375 -5.52 -19.54 0.32
N ARG A 376 -4.54 -19.74 -0.55
CA ARG A 376 -3.13 -19.53 -0.26
C ARG A 376 -2.58 -18.40 -1.09
N ASP A 377 -1.81 -17.54 -0.43
CA ASP A 377 -1.05 -16.49 -1.07
C ASP A 377 0.38 -16.48 -0.53
N GLN A 378 1.24 -15.68 -1.17
CA GLN A 378 2.66 -15.66 -0.88
C GLN A 378 3.22 -14.25 -0.92
N ASP A 379 3.83 -13.84 0.19
CA ASP A 379 4.63 -12.62 0.27
C ASP A 379 6.11 -12.92 0.03
N SER A 380 6.81 -11.96 -0.56
CA SER A 380 8.26 -12.00 -0.79
C SER A 380 8.90 -10.84 -0.05
N LEU A 381 9.47 -11.14 1.11
CA LEU A 381 10.14 -10.18 1.97
C LEU A 381 11.60 -10.05 1.57
N ASN A 382 12.06 -8.81 1.52
CA ASN A 382 13.43 -8.46 1.16
C ASN A 382 13.87 -7.29 2.05
N PRO A 383 14.99 -7.42 2.79
CA PRO A 383 15.52 -6.35 3.66
C PRO A 383 15.67 -4.97 2.98
N ARG A 384 15.79 -4.93 1.66
CA ARG A 384 15.99 -3.71 0.86
C ARG A 384 14.72 -3.08 0.28
N THR A 385 13.60 -3.79 0.20
CA THR A 385 12.43 -3.26 -0.52
C THR A 385 11.12 -3.47 0.21
N HIS A 386 10.93 -4.65 0.81
CA HIS A 386 9.74 -5.00 1.57
C HIS A 386 10.17 -5.76 2.82
N PRO A 387 10.78 -5.07 3.80
CA PRO A 387 11.36 -5.73 4.97
C PRO A 387 10.35 -5.93 6.11
N ASP A 388 9.18 -5.29 6.04
CA ASP A 388 8.25 -5.19 7.16
C ASP A 388 7.30 -6.39 7.22
N PHE A 389 7.07 -6.93 8.42
CA PHE A 389 6.25 -8.12 8.65
C PHE A 389 5.44 -8.03 9.95
N ILE A 390 4.47 -8.94 10.10
CA ILE A 390 3.69 -9.14 11.32
C ILE A 390 3.91 -10.52 11.94
N THR A 391 3.88 -10.57 13.28
CA THR A 391 3.85 -11.80 14.10
C THR A 391 2.65 -11.77 15.04
N PRO A 392 2.18 -12.92 15.57
CA PRO A 392 1.09 -12.92 16.55
C PRO A 392 1.47 -12.12 17.79
N SER A 393 0.55 -11.34 18.36
CA SER A 393 0.71 -10.88 19.75
C SER A 393 0.46 -12.06 20.70
N LEU A 394 1.40 -12.31 21.62
CA LEU A 394 1.32 -13.39 22.62
C LEU A 394 0.84 -12.89 23.99
N THR A 395 0.52 -11.60 24.12
CA THR A 395 -0.15 -11.06 25.30
C THR A 395 -1.55 -11.66 25.40
N GLU A 396 -1.73 -12.64 26.29
CA GLU A 396 -3.07 -13.06 26.67
C GLU A 396 -3.80 -11.86 27.30
N PRO A 397 -5.09 -11.65 27.01
CA PRO A 397 -5.92 -10.68 27.71
C PRO A 397 -6.23 -11.20 29.12
N MET A 398 -5.20 -11.28 29.97
CA MET A 398 -5.27 -11.80 31.33
C MET A 398 -5.54 -10.71 32.37
N ASP A 399 -5.49 -9.43 31.99
CA ASP A 399 -5.91 -8.33 32.85
C ASP A 399 -7.14 -7.63 32.29
N SER A 400 -8.23 -7.70 33.05
CA SER A 400 -9.49 -6.97 32.83
C SER A 400 -9.35 -5.44 32.89
N ASN A 401 -8.12 -4.93 33.01
CA ASN A 401 -7.75 -3.52 33.06
C ASN A 401 -6.90 -3.08 31.85
N ILE A 402 -6.61 -3.95 30.89
CA ILE A 402 -5.95 -3.58 29.64
C ILE A 402 -7.02 -3.06 28.68
N HIS A 403 -6.82 -1.83 28.19
CA HIS A 403 -7.75 -1.14 27.29
C HIS A 403 -8.03 -2.00 26.02
N PRO A 404 -9.26 -2.04 25.49
CA PRO A 404 -9.65 -2.84 24.32
C PRO A 404 -8.93 -2.49 23.00
N ASP A 405 -8.05 -1.47 23.01
CA ASP A 405 -7.35 -0.95 21.83
C ASP A 405 -5.97 -1.61 21.56
N HIS A 406 -5.69 -2.81 22.10
CA HIS A 406 -4.40 -3.47 21.90
C HIS A 406 -4.25 -4.03 20.46
N ASP A 407 -3.14 -3.72 19.81
CA ASP A 407 -2.81 -4.24 18.48
C ASP A 407 -2.76 -5.78 18.48
N PRO A 408 -3.47 -6.47 17.58
CA PRO A 408 -3.46 -7.94 17.56
C PRO A 408 -2.11 -8.53 17.13
N TYR A 409 -1.20 -7.71 16.59
CA TYR A 409 0.07 -8.17 16.02
C TYR A 409 1.24 -7.36 16.56
N TRP A 410 2.40 -8.01 16.61
CA TRP A 410 3.68 -7.31 16.67
C TRP A 410 4.19 -7.05 15.26
N TYR A 411 4.95 -5.96 15.09
CA TYR A 411 5.48 -5.53 13.81
C TYR A 411 6.99 -5.46 13.89
N GLY A 412 7.66 -5.95 12.86
CA GLY A 412 9.12 -5.88 12.76
C GLY A 412 9.58 -5.57 11.36
N ARG A 413 10.81 -5.05 11.27
CA ARG A 413 11.55 -4.81 10.05
C ARG A 413 12.73 -5.76 9.97
N ILE A 414 12.85 -6.51 8.88
CA ILE A 414 14.01 -7.39 8.66
C ILE A 414 15.23 -6.57 8.29
N ILE A 415 16.28 -6.65 9.11
CA ILE A 415 17.61 -6.11 8.82
C ILE A 415 18.37 -7.07 7.92
N ALA A 416 18.37 -8.37 8.29
CA ALA A 416 19.05 -9.39 7.51
C ALA A 416 18.37 -10.76 7.61
N ILE A 417 18.50 -11.54 6.53
CA ILE A 417 18.06 -12.93 6.46
C ILE A 417 19.32 -13.79 6.38
N PHE A 418 19.45 -14.79 7.24
CA PHE A 418 20.58 -15.71 7.15
C PHE A 418 20.27 -17.11 7.65
N HIS A 419 21.17 -18.04 7.38
CA HIS A 419 21.20 -19.31 8.09
C HIS A 419 22.58 -19.56 8.70
N VAL A 420 22.60 -20.39 9.75
CA VAL A 420 23.80 -20.84 10.44
C VAL A 420 23.80 -22.36 10.53
N GLU A 421 24.99 -22.94 10.60
CA GLU A 421 25.18 -24.36 10.91
C GLU A 421 25.65 -24.47 12.35
N VAL A 422 24.92 -25.26 13.15
CA VAL A 422 25.06 -25.25 14.61
C VAL A 422 25.19 -26.68 15.13
N ILE A 423 26.05 -26.87 16.12
CA ILE A 423 26.20 -28.09 16.91
C ILE A 423 25.87 -27.75 18.36
N HIS A 424 24.99 -28.54 18.97
CA HIS A 424 24.73 -28.49 20.41
C HIS A 424 25.52 -29.61 21.11
N ARG A 425 26.45 -29.25 22.00
CA ARG A 425 27.23 -30.21 22.79
C ARG A 425 26.45 -30.61 24.05
N GLU A 426 25.78 -31.75 24.01
CA GLU A 426 25.23 -32.36 25.22
C GLU A 426 26.22 -33.38 25.83
N HIS A 427 26.41 -33.31 27.15
CA HIS A 427 27.12 -34.35 27.89
C HIS A 427 26.18 -35.54 28.10
N ASN A 428 26.68 -36.74 27.77
CA ASN A 428 26.11 -38.08 28.02
C ASN A 428 25.11 -38.67 27.01
N THR A 429 25.60 -39.11 25.85
CA THR A 429 25.44 -40.53 25.48
C THR A 429 26.58 -40.97 24.57
N VAL A 430 27.05 -42.20 24.75
CA VAL A 430 28.28 -42.78 24.20
C VAL A 430 28.26 -42.94 22.66
N ASN A 431 27.22 -42.47 21.95
CA ASN A 431 27.10 -42.58 20.49
C ASN A 431 26.25 -41.43 19.89
N VAL A 432 26.60 -40.17 20.16
CA VAL A 432 25.97 -39.04 19.45
C VAL A 432 26.85 -38.67 18.26
N VAL A 433 26.38 -38.98 17.05
CA VAL A 433 26.82 -38.27 15.85
C VAL A 433 26.48 -36.80 16.12
N ASN A 434 27.48 -35.93 16.31
CA ASN A 434 27.31 -34.48 16.37
C ASN A 434 26.79 -33.99 15.00
N SER A 435 25.52 -34.24 14.70
CA SER A 435 24.90 -33.86 13.44
C SER A 435 24.67 -32.35 13.50
N SER A 436 25.37 -31.64 12.61
CA SER A 436 25.16 -30.21 12.43
C SER A 436 23.70 -29.96 12.01
N GLN A 437 23.02 -29.06 12.69
CA GLN A 437 21.70 -28.59 12.29
C GLN A 437 21.82 -27.25 11.57
N ARG A 438 21.05 -27.06 10.51
CA ARG A 438 20.96 -25.76 9.82
C ARG A 438 19.73 -25.03 10.36
N LEU A 439 19.93 -23.85 10.91
CA LEU A 439 18.85 -22.99 11.41
C LEU A 439 18.80 -21.71 10.60
N LYS A 440 17.61 -21.39 10.09
CA LYS A 440 17.29 -20.13 9.40
C LYS A 440 16.88 -19.09 10.43
N VAL A 441 17.42 -17.89 10.34
CA VAL A 441 17.26 -16.82 11.33
C VAL A 441 16.98 -15.50 10.60
N LEU A 442 16.05 -14.71 11.13
CA LEU A 442 15.86 -13.32 10.76
C LEU A 442 16.48 -12.46 11.86
N TRP A 443 17.25 -11.46 11.47
CA TRP A 443 17.65 -10.39 12.36
C TRP A 443 16.77 -9.19 12.08
N VAL A 444 16.10 -8.71 13.11
CA VAL A 444 14.96 -7.79 12.99
C VAL A 444 15.10 -6.61 13.94
N CYS A 445 14.48 -5.50 13.56
CA CYS A 445 14.22 -4.34 14.42
C CYS A 445 12.71 -4.25 14.69
N TRP A 446 12.31 -4.09 15.94
CA TRP A 446 10.91 -4.11 16.36
C TRP A 446 10.30 -2.71 16.39
N PHE A 447 9.00 -2.65 16.10
CA PHE A 447 8.19 -1.45 16.30
C PHE A 447 7.34 -1.59 17.57
N GLY A 448 7.20 -0.50 18.32
CA GLY A 448 6.31 -0.37 19.46
C GLY A 448 5.05 0.44 19.09
N ALA A 449 3.94 0.11 19.74
CA ALA A 449 2.72 0.91 19.65
C ALA A 449 2.90 2.27 20.32
N ASP A 450 2.29 3.30 19.75
CA ASP A 450 2.24 4.62 20.38
C ASP A 450 1.22 4.63 21.52
N SER A 451 1.72 4.65 22.77
CA SER A 451 0.88 4.59 23.98
C SER A 451 -0.09 5.77 24.14
N ASN A 452 0.21 6.90 23.51
CA ASN A 452 -0.60 8.11 23.58
C ASN A 452 -1.64 8.19 22.45
N TYR A 453 -1.63 7.22 21.54
CA TYR A 453 -2.54 7.20 20.41
C TYR A 453 -3.65 6.16 20.60
N ARG A 454 -4.89 6.56 20.30
CA ARG A 454 -6.04 5.64 20.26
C ARG A 454 -6.37 5.32 18.80
N SER A 455 -6.48 4.04 18.50
CA SER A 455 -6.64 3.54 17.13
C SER A 455 -7.70 2.44 17.05
N GLY A 456 -7.93 1.90 15.85
CA GLY A 456 -8.86 0.81 15.61
C GLY A 456 -10.22 1.25 15.04
N TRP A 457 -11.11 0.27 14.88
CA TRP A 457 -12.41 0.42 14.23
C TRP A 457 -13.32 1.41 14.94
N SER A 458 -13.41 1.31 16.28
CA SER A 458 -14.26 2.16 17.12
C SER A 458 -13.87 3.65 17.01
N ARG A 459 -12.56 3.93 16.92
CA ARG A 459 -12.02 5.28 16.77
C ARG A 459 -11.87 5.74 15.31
N ARG A 460 -12.07 4.84 14.34
CA ARG A 460 -11.86 5.09 12.90
C ARG A 460 -10.46 5.61 12.58
N ARG A 461 -9.44 5.01 13.20
CA ARG A 461 -8.04 5.42 13.05
C ARG A 461 -7.15 4.21 12.78
N LEU A 462 -6.19 4.38 11.89
CA LEU A 462 -5.18 3.35 11.60
C LEU A 462 -4.24 3.19 12.79
N HIS A 463 -3.82 1.96 13.10
CA HIS A 463 -2.81 1.72 14.14
C HIS A 463 -1.54 2.52 13.83
N ARG A 464 -0.96 3.16 14.86
CA ARG A 464 0.25 3.99 14.76
C ARG A 464 1.36 3.36 15.59
N ILE A 465 2.49 3.11 14.94
CA ILE A 465 3.66 2.45 15.53
C ILE A 465 4.93 3.25 15.24
N GLY A 466 5.93 3.15 16.12
CA GLY A 466 7.26 3.75 15.95
C GLY A 466 8.35 2.72 16.24
N PHE A 467 9.60 2.99 15.86
CA PHE A 467 10.69 2.12 16.29
C PHE A 467 10.83 2.19 17.81
N ILE A 468 11.11 1.05 18.44
CA ILE A 468 11.41 1.02 19.87
C ILE A 468 12.76 1.72 20.07
N PRO A 469 12.84 2.79 20.88
CA PRO A 469 14.11 3.43 21.19
C PRO A 469 15.02 2.47 21.96
N GLU A 470 16.31 2.56 21.72
CA GLU A 470 17.30 1.85 22.50
C GLU A 470 17.69 2.69 23.71
N ASP A 471 16.98 2.48 24.83
CA ASP A 471 17.28 3.13 26.10
C ASP A 471 17.81 2.09 27.11
N ASP A 472 19.13 2.08 27.29
CA ASP A 472 19.84 1.24 28.27
C ASP A 472 19.43 1.58 29.72
N GLU A 473 18.92 2.79 30.02
CA GLU A 473 18.63 3.23 31.40
C GLU A 473 17.27 2.75 31.93
N ARG A 474 16.32 2.42 31.03
CA ARG A 474 14.98 1.92 31.41
C ARG A 474 14.81 0.40 31.31
N GLY A 475 15.84 -0.32 30.87
CA GLY A 475 15.84 -1.79 30.80
C GLY A 475 15.07 -2.38 29.62
N TRP A 476 14.76 -1.59 28.58
CA TRP A 476 14.09 -2.07 27.34
C TRP A 476 15.13 -2.31 26.23
N ALA A 477 16.09 -3.20 26.47
CA ALA A 477 17.17 -3.53 25.54
C ALA A 477 16.72 -4.41 24.34
N ASP A 478 15.53 -4.19 23.79
CA ASP A 478 14.85 -5.13 22.87
C ASP A 478 14.40 -4.50 21.54
N ALA A 479 15.00 -3.37 21.15
CA ALA A 479 14.78 -2.80 19.81
C ALA A 479 15.21 -3.75 18.68
N PHE A 480 16.18 -4.62 18.92
CA PHE A 480 16.69 -5.60 17.97
C PHE A 480 16.54 -7.01 18.50
N GLY A 481 16.30 -7.98 17.61
CA GLY A 481 16.20 -9.37 18.03
C GLY A 481 16.42 -10.37 16.89
N PHE A 482 16.46 -11.64 17.27
CA PHE A 482 16.48 -12.76 16.33
C PHE A 482 15.16 -13.49 16.31
N LEU A 483 14.60 -13.68 15.12
CA LEU A 483 13.29 -14.31 14.92
C LEU A 483 13.42 -15.57 14.07
N ASN A 484 12.62 -16.58 14.44
CA ASN A 484 12.46 -17.77 13.63
C ASN A 484 11.49 -17.45 12.47
N PRO A 485 11.84 -17.68 11.19
CA PRO A 485 10.95 -17.41 10.07
C PRO A 485 9.58 -18.12 10.13
N SER A 486 9.38 -19.11 11.01
CA SER A 486 8.06 -19.71 11.27
C SER A 486 7.10 -18.81 12.02
N GLU A 487 7.58 -17.80 12.74
CA GLU A 487 6.72 -16.91 13.53
C GLU A 487 6.10 -15.79 12.68
N VAL A 488 6.68 -15.53 11.51
CA VAL A 488 6.19 -14.50 10.58
C VAL A 488 4.90 -14.95 9.93
N ILE A 489 3.81 -14.21 10.15
CA ILE A 489 2.51 -14.49 9.54
C ILE A 489 2.55 -14.14 8.05
N ARG A 490 2.93 -12.88 7.74
CA ARG A 490 3.00 -12.31 6.39
C ARG A 490 3.66 -10.93 6.41
N GLY A 491 3.87 -10.33 5.24
CA GLY A 491 4.33 -8.95 5.12
C GLY A 491 3.26 -7.93 5.54
N VAL A 492 3.68 -6.73 5.94
CA VAL A 492 2.79 -5.62 6.29
C VAL A 492 3.16 -4.35 5.54
N HIS A 493 2.14 -3.55 5.21
CA HIS A 493 2.34 -2.26 4.55
C HIS A 493 2.32 -1.15 5.59
N LEU A 494 3.50 -0.58 5.86
CA LEU A 494 3.68 0.56 6.76
C LEU A 494 3.81 1.84 5.93
N ILE A 495 2.92 2.79 6.17
CA ILE A 495 2.95 4.10 5.50
C ILE A 495 3.51 5.12 6.49
N PRO A 496 4.54 5.92 6.15
CA PRO A 496 5.02 6.96 7.04
C PRO A 496 3.91 7.90 7.51
N ALA A 497 3.91 8.24 8.80
CA ALA A 497 2.99 9.21 9.36
C ALA A 497 3.52 10.63 9.07
N PHE A 498 3.41 11.05 7.80
CA PHE A 498 4.09 12.22 7.25
C PHE A 498 3.93 13.51 8.07
N HIS A 499 2.77 13.68 8.73
CA HIS A 499 2.46 14.83 9.56
C HIS A 499 3.43 15.03 10.75
N PHE A 500 3.98 13.94 11.31
CA PHE A 500 4.88 13.99 12.47
C PHE A 500 6.35 14.18 12.10
N GLY A 501 6.70 14.05 10.81
CA GLY A 501 8.07 14.23 10.35
C GLY A 501 9.02 13.08 10.71
N GLN A 502 10.32 13.40 10.69
CA GLN A 502 11.41 12.45 10.82
C GLN A 502 12.35 12.84 11.97
N THR A 503 13.06 11.85 12.51
CA THR A 503 14.05 11.98 13.59
C THR A 503 15.35 11.25 13.24
N ASP A 504 16.48 11.76 13.72
CA ASP A 504 17.80 11.12 13.69
C ASP A 504 18.20 10.53 15.05
N GLU A 505 17.31 10.58 16.06
CA GLU A 505 17.61 10.16 17.43
C GLU A 505 17.48 8.64 17.65
N LEU A 506 16.78 7.92 16.76
CA LEU A 506 16.48 6.49 16.93
C LEU A 506 17.66 5.57 16.56
N LEU A 507 18.36 5.88 15.47
CA LEU A 507 19.48 5.08 14.96
C LEU A 507 20.58 6.00 14.47
N PRO A 508 21.86 5.69 14.74
CA PRO A 508 22.98 6.39 14.13
C PRO A 508 22.89 6.43 12.59
N TYR A 509 23.46 7.48 11.99
CA TYR A 509 23.47 7.69 10.54
C TYR A 509 24.07 6.49 9.78
N ASP A 510 25.11 5.87 10.33
CA ASP A 510 25.86 4.76 9.75
C ASP A 510 25.42 3.38 10.26
N SER A 511 24.30 3.31 10.98
CA SER A 511 23.81 2.03 11.51
C SER A 511 23.43 1.06 10.38
N VAL A 512 23.85 -0.19 10.54
CA VAL A 512 23.53 -1.33 9.67
C VAL A 512 22.05 -1.70 9.69
N ALA A 513 21.30 -1.25 10.70
CA ALA A 513 19.85 -1.41 10.78
C ALA A 513 19.09 -0.37 9.93
N ARG A 514 19.75 0.68 9.47
CA ARG A 514 19.14 1.74 8.66
C ARG A 514 18.94 1.26 7.21
N HIS A 515 17.81 1.65 6.63
CA HIS A 515 17.52 1.27 5.25
C HIS A 515 18.42 2.03 4.26
N PRO A 516 19.04 1.37 3.25
CA PRO A 516 20.02 2.01 2.36
C PRO A 516 19.51 3.20 1.53
N GLN A 517 18.19 3.29 1.36
CA GLN A 517 17.52 4.35 0.57
C GLN A 517 16.92 5.44 1.46
N GLN A 518 16.99 5.31 2.78
CA GLN A 518 16.56 6.37 3.68
C GLN A 518 17.71 7.38 3.82
N GLU A 519 17.34 8.66 3.78
CA GLU A 519 18.23 9.74 4.23
C GLU A 519 18.61 9.50 5.70
N SER A 520 19.49 10.33 6.27
CA SER A 520 20.04 10.18 7.63
C SER A 520 19.00 10.27 8.77
N LYS A 521 17.70 10.13 8.47
CA LYS A 521 16.57 10.26 9.40
C LYS A 521 15.53 9.17 9.15
N ASP A 522 14.92 8.70 10.23
CA ASP A 522 13.78 7.78 10.23
C ASP A 522 12.47 8.52 10.45
N TRP A 523 11.37 7.99 9.94
CA TRP A 523 10.05 8.51 10.31
C TRP A 523 9.76 8.18 11.77
N ILE A 524 9.28 9.17 12.53
CA ILE A 524 8.95 8.99 13.96
C ILE A 524 7.89 7.90 14.12
N TYR A 525 6.84 7.97 13.29
CA TYR A 525 5.75 7.02 13.30
C TYR A 525 5.42 6.52 11.89
N HIS A 526 4.82 5.34 11.86
CA HIS A 526 4.21 4.73 10.70
C HIS A 526 2.76 4.34 11.02
N TYR A 527 1.88 4.50 10.05
CA TYR A 527 0.54 3.94 10.10
C TYR A 527 0.53 2.55 9.48
N VAL A 528 -0.10 1.61 10.15
CA VAL A 528 -0.36 0.27 9.64
C VAL A 528 -1.53 0.35 8.66
N ASN A 529 -1.28 0.04 7.39
CA ASN A 529 -2.33 0.03 6.38
C ASN A 529 -3.16 -1.26 6.47
N MET A 530 -4.12 -1.28 7.39
CA MET A 530 -5.05 -2.41 7.54
C MET A 530 -5.95 -2.61 6.32
N PHE A 531 -6.07 -1.62 5.42
CA PHE A 531 -6.89 -1.67 4.21
C PHE A 531 -6.13 -2.11 2.95
N VAL A 532 -4.84 -2.46 3.07
CA VAL A 532 -3.97 -2.76 1.92
C VAL A 532 -4.50 -3.91 1.05
N ASP A 533 -5.11 -4.91 1.68
CA ASP A 533 -5.84 -5.96 0.98
C ASP A 533 -6.93 -6.57 1.87
N ARG A 534 -7.79 -7.37 1.25
CA ARG A 534 -8.93 -8.04 1.90
C ARG A 534 -8.51 -8.94 3.05
N ASP A 535 -7.36 -9.60 2.94
CA ASP A 535 -6.88 -10.49 4.00
C ASP A 535 -6.39 -9.69 5.21
N MET A 536 -5.66 -8.59 5.00
CA MET A 536 -5.23 -7.71 6.07
C MET A 536 -6.44 -7.10 6.80
N VAL A 537 -7.46 -6.65 6.09
CA VAL A 537 -8.70 -6.13 6.71
C VAL A 537 -9.33 -7.18 7.64
N MET A 538 -9.48 -8.41 7.16
CA MET A 538 -10.09 -9.49 7.95
C MET A 538 -9.20 -9.95 9.12
N ARG A 539 -7.88 -9.74 9.05
CA ARG A 539 -6.96 -9.99 10.18
C ARG A 539 -7.18 -9.03 11.34
N TYR A 540 -7.52 -7.78 11.07
CA TYR A 540 -7.82 -6.77 12.11
C TYR A 540 -9.29 -6.78 12.52
N ARG A 541 -10.20 -7.07 11.58
CA ARG A 541 -11.64 -7.10 11.86
C ARG A 541 -12.08 -8.39 12.53
N GLY A 542 -11.46 -9.52 12.19
CA GLY A 542 -11.91 -10.86 12.59
C GLY A 542 -12.86 -11.50 11.57
N GLY A 543 -13.18 -12.79 11.79
CA GLY A 543 -14.09 -13.57 10.93
C GLY A 543 -13.44 -14.28 9.74
N GLY A 544 -12.13 -14.12 9.53
CA GLY A 544 -11.38 -14.82 8.47
C GLY A 544 -11.06 -16.28 8.80
N ILE A 545 -11.20 -17.18 7.83
CA ILE A 545 -10.88 -18.60 7.99
C ILE A 545 -9.39 -18.76 8.28
N GLY A 546 -9.09 -19.39 9.42
CA GLY A 546 -7.73 -19.67 9.90
C GLY A 546 -6.88 -18.46 10.24
N HIS A 547 -7.49 -17.29 10.37
CA HIS A 547 -6.94 -16.25 11.21
C HIS A 547 -7.07 -16.69 12.66
N ARG A 548 -6.02 -16.52 13.48
CA ARG A 548 -6.14 -16.72 14.93
C ARG A 548 -7.03 -15.59 15.45
N THR A 549 -8.21 -15.92 15.94
CA THR A 549 -9.16 -14.94 16.49
C THR A 549 -8.58 -14.33 17.76
N GLN A 550 -7.93 -13.17 17.66
CA GLN A 550 -7.36 -12.45 18.81
C GLN A 550 -8.24 -11.29 19.26
N THR A 551 -9.15 -10.79 18.41
CA THR A 551 -10.11 -9.74 18.75
C THR A 551 -11.51 -10.34 18.86
N LYS A 552 -12.14 -10.18 20.04
CA LYS A 552 -13.61 -10.15 20.09
C LYS A 552 -14.00 -8.86 19.37
N ILE A 553 -14.90 -8.98 18.41
CA ILE A 553 -15.45 -7.85 17.67
C ILE A 553 -16.04 -6.89 18.70
N ASP A 554 -15.46 -5.69 18.80
CA ASP A 554 -16.14 -4.53 19.34
C ASP A 554 -17.45 -4.44 18.57
N THR A 555 -18.55 -4.75 19.23
CA THR A 555 -19.86 -4.40 18.71
C THR A 555 -19.78 -2.91 18.41
N LEU A 556 -19.90 -2.54 17.13
CA LEU A 556 -20.00 -1.17 16.66
C LEU A 556 -21.24 -0.54 17.32
N ASP A 557 -21.10 -0.11 18.58
CA ASP A 557 -22.15 0.59 19.29
C ASP A 557 -22.24 1.98 18.65
N PRO A 558 -23.36 2.33 17.99
CA PRO A 558 -23.44 3.58 17.22
C PRO A 558 -23.33 4.86 18.07
N PHE A 559 -23.23 4.73 19.40
CA PHE A 559 -23.33 5.82 20.36
C PHE A 559 -22.14 5.99 21.31
N ASP A 560 -21.11 5.13 21.29
CA ASP A 560 -19.95 5.24 22.19
C ASP A 560 -18.72 5.90 21.54
N ALA A 561 -18.95 6.76 20.54
CA ALA A 561 -17.98 7.81 20.24
C ALA A 561 -18.15 8.89 21.31
N GLY A 562 -17.60 8.65 22.51
CA GLY A 562 -17.44 9.69 23.50
C GLY A 562 -16.75 10.89 22.85
N ASP A 563 -17.48 12.01 22.79
CA ASP A 563 -16.97 13.34 22.42
C ASP A 563 -16.04 13.85 23.54
N GLU A 564 -14.98 13.11 23.84
CA GLU A 564 -13.80 13.71 24.44
C GLU A 564 -13.02 14.35 23.29
N LEU A 565 -12.94 15.68 23.35
CA LEU A 565 -12.04 16.48 22.54
C LEU A 565 -10.61 16.13 22.96
N ASP A 566 -10.06 15.06 22.39
CA ASP A 566 -8.63 14.79 22.48
C ASP A 566 -7.91 15.82 21.60
N GLU A 567 -7.44 16.89 22.22
CA GLU A 567 -6.39 17.73 21.66
C GLU A 567 -5.15 16.83 21.52
N ASP A 568 -4.71 16.55 20.27
CA ASP A 568 -3.38 15.99 19.97
C ASP A 568 -2.37 16.98 20.60
N PRO A 569 -1.62 16.62 21.66
CA PRO A 569 -0.79 17.58 22.39
C PRO A 569 0.46 18.05 21.62
N ASP A 570 0.67 17.53 20.41
CA ASP A 570 1.83 17.82 19.56
C ASP A 570 1.44 18.68 18.34
N GLU A 571 0.84 19.85 18.57
CA GLU A 571 0.87 20.93 17.56
C GLU A 571 2.26 21.60 17.61
N PRO A 572 3.09 21.51 16.54
CA PRO A 572 4.35 22.24 16.51
C PRO A 572 4.06 23.74 16.40
N MET A 573 4.59 24.53 17.33
CA MET A 573 4.55 25.99 17.28
C MET A 573 5.28 26.50 16.02
N ASP A 574 4.62 27.41 15.29
CA ASP A 574 5.21 28.18 14.19
C ASP A 574 6.52 28.84 14.64
N VAL A 575 7.63 28.42 14.04
CA VAL A 575 8.92 29.12 14.15
C VAL A 575 9.11 29.94 12.88
N ASP A 576 9.05 31.25 13.06
CA ASP A 576 9.18 32.28 12.03
C ASP A 576 10.50 32.13 11.25
N ASP A 577 10.37 32.16 9.93
CA ASP A 577 11.43 31.98 8.94
C ASP A 577 12.21 33.29 8.77
N THR A 578 13.53 33.24 8.94
CA THR A 578 14.42 34.33 8.50
C THR A 578 15.46 33.79 7.53
N SER A 579 15.10 33.90 6.25
CA SER A 579 15.93 34.17 5.06
C SER A 579 17.44 33.90 5.16
N ASN A 580 17.95 33.03 4.28
CA ASN A 580 19.10 33.43 3.45
C ASN A 580 19.23 32.64 2.13
N ASN A 581 19.69 33.38 1.11
CA ASN A 581 19.86 33.03 -0.29
C ASN A 581 21.00 32.03 -0.62
N GLY A 582 20.82 31.35 -1.77
CA GLY A 582 21.89 30.85 -2.67
C GLY A 582 22.24 29.37 -2.46
N THR A 583 22.35 28.51 -3.47
CA THR A 583 22.63 28.70 -4.90
C THR A 583 22.17 27.45 -5.64
N GLU A 584 21.56 27.64 -6.81
CA GLU A 584 21.24 26.57 -7.77
C GLU A 584 22.53 25.92 -8.29
N ASP A 585 22.61 24.59 -8.29
CA ASP A 585 23.47 23.88 -9.25
C ASP A 585 22.78 22.55 -9.66
N PRO A 586 22.63 22.28 -10.98
CA PRO A 586 21.89 21.14 -11.49
C PRO A 586 22.83 19.98 -11.80
N ASN A 587 22.56 18.80 -11.25
CA ASN A 587 23.01 17.52 -11.83
C ASN A 587 22.05 16.40 -11.44
N LEU A 588 20.96 16.34 -12.19
CA LEU A 588 20.24 15.12 -12.53
C LEU A 588 21.09 14.33 -13.53
N PHE A 589 21.36 13.04 -13.29
CA PHE A 589 21.32 11.95 -14.28
C PHE A 589 21.74 10.61 -13.60
N LEU A 590 20.77 9.66 -13.60
CA LEU A 590 20.81 8.19 -13.78
C LEU A 590 21.82 7.35 -12.96
N ASP A 591 21.44 6.23 -12.35
CA ASP A 591 21.04 4.99 -13.05
C ASP A 591 19.98 4.13 -12.33
N GLU A 592 19.18 3.47 -13.17
CA GLU A 592 18.09 2.54 -12.88
C GLU A 592 18.55 1.07 -12.69
N ASP A 593 17.61 0.30 -12.13
CA ASP A 593 17.35 -1.14 -12.28
C ASP A 593 18.19 -2.20 -11.55
N GLU A 594 17.50 -2.95 -10.67
CA GLU A 594 17.29 -4.40 -10.84
C GLU A 594 16.19 -4.90 -9.88
N ALA A 595 14.95 -5.00 -10.37
CA ALA A 595 13.87 -5.76 -9.73
C ALA A 595 13.65 -7.07 -10.52
N ASP A 596 13.96 -8.19 -9.88
CA ASP A 596 13.94 -9.53 -10.48
C ASP A 596 12.52 -9.92 -10.94
N VAL A 597 12.40 -10.12 -12.25
CA VAL A 597 11.17 -10.39 -12.99
C VAL A 597 10.76 -11.86 -12.86
N LEU A 598 9.60 -12.13 -12.24
CA LEU A 598 8.75 -13.27 -12.63
C LEU A 598 7.76 -12.78 -13.69
N VAL A 599 8.08 -13.15 -14.93
CA VAL A 599 7.46 -12.66 -16.17
C VAL A 599 5.95 -12.94 -16.20
N ASN A 600 5.15 -11.88 -16.01
CA ASN A 600 3.97 -11.65 -16.83
C ASN A 600 4.25 -10.41 -17.68
N ASP A 601 4.78 -10.67 -18.88
CA ASP A 601 5.18 -9.67 -19.86
C ASP A 601 3.97 -8.96 -20.47
N ASP A 602 3.68 -7.78 -19.93
CA ASP A 602 3.05 -6.67 -20.64
C ASP A 602 4.11 -5.56 -20.73
N SER A 603 5.10 -5.76 -21.61
CA SER A 603 6.11 -4.75 -21.97
C SER A 603 5.45 -3.40 -22.27
N GLU A 604 5.72 -2.42 -21.42
CA GLU A 604 5.68 -1.00 -21.78
C GLU A 604 6.89 -0.76 -22.69
N ALA A 605 6.61 -0.31 -23.91
CA ALA A 605 7.63 0.26 -24.78
C ALA A 605 7.53 1.76 -24.59
N GLU A 606 8.65 2.36 -24.21
CA GLU A 606 8.87 3.78 -24.06
C GLU A 606 8.42 4.56 -25.30
N ASP A 607 7.70 5.65 -25.07
CA ASP A 607 7.40 6.65 -26.08
C ASP A 607 8.70 7.34 -26.49
N ALA A 608 9.23 6.97 -27.65
CA ALA A 608 10.21 7.78 -28.36
C ALA A 608 9.46 8.86 -29.15
N ASP A 609 9.75 10.10 -28.78
CA ASP A 609 9.40 11.34 -29.47
C ASP A 609 9.71 11.26 -30.97
N LEU A 610 8.67 11.33 -31.80
CA LEU A 610 8.77 11.69 -33.20
C LEU A 610 7.66 12.69 -33.50
N THR A 611 8.02 13.95 -33.36
CA THR A 611 7.41 15.08 -34.06
C THR A 611 7.51 14.83 -35.56
N ASP A 612 6.37 14.71 -36.23
CA ASP A 612 6.24 15.10 -37.63
C ASP A 612 4.81 15.56 -37.89
N GLU A 613 4.71 16.84 -38.23
CA GLU A 613 3.51 17.50 -38.73
C GLU A 613 3.05 16.80 -40.02
N ILE A 614 1.82 16.27 -40.04
CA ILE A 614 1.07 16.15 -41.29
C ILE A 614 -0.35 16.68 -41.06
N ASP A 615 -0.61 17.80 -41.72
CA ASP A 615 -1.89 18.50 -41.82
C ASP A 615 -2.92 17.69 -42.63
N LYS A 616 -4.13 17.68 -42.09
CA LYS A 616 -5.48 17.39 -42.60
C LYS A 616 -5.70 16.80 -44.00
N SER A 617 -6.60 15.81 -44.06
CA SER A 617 -7.93 15.99 -44.68
C SER A 617 -8.84 14.77 -44.46
N GLU A 618 -10.03 15.05 -43.92
CA GLU A 618 -11.34 14.38 -44.10
C GLU A 618 -11.41 12.86 -44.30
N LEU A 619 -12.15 12.18 -43.40
CA LEU A 619 -13.32 11.40 -43.76
C LEU A 619 -14.13 11.07 -42.48
N ASP A 620 -15.32 11.67 -42.41
CA ASP A 620 -16.40 11.33 -41.49
C ASP A 620 -16.72 9.82 -41.55
N LEU A 621 -16.69 9.19 -40.39
CA LEU A 621 -17.50 8.01 -40.11
C LEU A 621 -18.08 8.18 -38.71
N ASP A 622 -19.32 8.68 -38.71
CA ASP A 622 -20.23 8.66 -37.58
C ASP A 622 -20.24 7.28 -36.90
N ALA A 623 -19.70 7.27 -35.70
CA ALA A 623 -20.09 6.34 -34.66
C ALA A 623 -20.16 7.20 -33.40
N ASP A 624 -21.38 7.67 -33.11
CA ASP A 624 -21.73 8.34 -31.86
C ASP A 624 -21.23 7.48 -30.69
N HIS A 625 -20.07 7.85 -30.16
CA HIS A 625 -19.68 7.55 -28.80
C HIS A 625 -20.00 8.84 -28.04
N ASP A 626 -21.22 8.84 -27.51
CA ASP A 626 -21.68 9.77 -26.51
C ASP A 626 -20.85 9.57 -25.24
N ASP A 627 -19.61 10.11 -25.25
CA ASP A 627 -18.92 10.53 -24.04
C ASP A 627 -19.57 11.85 -23.60
N GLY A 628 -20.85 11.77 -23.25
CA GLY A 628 -21.55 12.79 -22.51
C GLY A 628 -20.94 12.83 -21.11
N ASP A 629 -20.27 13.92 -20.78
CA ASP A 629 -19.97 14.28 -19.40
C ASP A 629 -21.30 14.33 -18.63
N GLU A 630 -21.69 13.24 -17.97
CA GLU A 630 -22.91 13.14 -17.14
C GLU A 630 -22.93 14.17 -15.98
N GLU A 631 -21.80 14.81 -15.66
CA GLU A 631 -21.75 15.96 -14.73
C GLU A 631 -22.56 17.18 -15.23
N GLU A 632 -22.80 17.35 -16.54
CA GLU A 632 -23.64 18.45 -17.07
C GLU A 632 -25.12 18.07 -17.19
N VAL A 633 -25.47 16.78 -17.29
CA VAL A 633 -26.87 16.34 -17.42
C VAL A 633 -27.57 16.30 -16.05
N GLU A 634 -26.84 15.98 -14.97
CA GLU A 634 -27.39 16.04 -13.61
C GLU A 634 -27.63 17.48 -13.12
N ASP A 635 -26.85 18.47 -13.58
CA ASP A 635 -27.04 19.89 -13.25
C ASP A 635 -28.32 20.47 -13.90
N ILE A 636 -28.83 19.88 -14.99
CA ILE A 636 -30.08 20.30 -15.65
C ILE A 636 -31.33 19.74 -14.92
N ILE A 637 -31.24 18.55 -14.34
CA ILE A 637 -32.37 17.92 -13.62
C ILE A 637 -32.63 18.60 -12.27
N ALA A 638 -31.65 19.30 -11.69
CA ALA A 638 -31.83 20.05 -10.44
C ALA A 638 -32.60 21.38 -10.61
N GLU A 639 -32.71 21.93 -11.83
CA GLU A 639 -33.48 23.16 -12.10
C GLU A 639 -34.96 22.91 -12.41
N GLU A 640 -35.34 21.70 -12.82
CA GLU A 640 -36.76 21.35 -13.03
C GLU A 640 -37.33 20.64 -11.79
N GLY A 641 -37.84 21.46 -10.87
CA GLY A 641 -38.59 20.98 -9.71
C GLY A 641 -39.76 20.08 -10.11
N TYR A 642 -39.67 18.80 -9.76
CA TYR A 642 -40.82 17.91 -9.82
C TYR A 642 -41.73 18.14 -8.63
N ALA A 643 -42.81 18.88 -8.90
CA ALA A 643 -44.04 18.82 -8.16
C ALA A 643 -44.67 17.42 -8.31
N ASP A 644 -45.16 16.89 -7.19
CA ASP A 644 -46.12 15.80 -7.00
C ASP A 644 -46.00 14.56 -7.92
N TYR A 645 -45.55 13.44 -7.36
CA TYR A 645 -46.28 12.15 -7.40
C TYR A 645 -45.85 11.20 -6.27
#